data_AF-A0AAD6SEW9-F1
#
_entry.id   AF-A0AAD6SEW9-F1
#
_cell.length_a   1.000
_cell.length_b   1.000
_cell.length_c   1.000
_cell.angle_alpha   90.00
_cell.angle_beta   90.00
_cell.angle_gamma   90.00
#
_symmetry.space_group_name_H-M   'P 1'
#
loop_
_entity.id
_entity.type
_entity.pdbx_description
1 polymer ?
#
loop_
_entity_poly.entity_id
_entity_poly.type
_entity_poly.pdbx_seq_one_letter_code
_entity_poly.pdbx_strand_id
1 'polypeptide(L)'
;MTSLILCLESERLLLPNLIEEFASIKINEPLAGFLVTEVPVHHLTSLLDENWVTEDILNARAEFTYFRRAVMFPNDMEPSFLFLPTSFFNDCRTLYSLPGRQYSPNLIALRSRIRAGHVQTFGFEVWTADHYCSFFKFTIPEIEHGDSMKSFPPSDVLPILRWVLADLSGFNVGAITAGSIDRQSALAGGGSCGIASTNFIESRALGTPRWRANRSAHFRQEMIRDLVLYHLIARKKTTVYWDWVEPCTLIDNGEVASGSDVAVGYSDYNLDMPTAHATHPIYDWLQQVLGQPDISCGASPVVPSTPGNFGPSPSGNNALGPAFEFKKPSALLHLDSISLDPPLDFSLPHMTFDFTSFAAPLSSSPHVNPSRPSTPLCVNPDIIEVSTPPSSAAAPIDLCTPPSQVAIKQEVIDLISPPRPSTPPLRLATKEEVIDLSSPFRPSTKRKHGPSTKLEDATIDLTSPPRSRPKVEPETGPRRVIQSVPGSIRVGAVFDSFSDAESAIFANQEQHGHKWIRGQRKMVDGAMTKRTLRCNHYREPNPIHRIDIDPSDHRQGKSNRTSCMAHININRTGAKCHLTLVDIRHNHEPDIPPGGTAARPPTTEHLRVVSEFSDTFSRQHLKQVLKSQFPASNIEDRQISNMLNKSRREAREQVEVLGGDMRSILASLEEKGWDHSVQMDAENVVTALWWQSPEQKNPHPPLHRYSHQRQCSQSQRQAVSP
;
A
#
# COMPACT_ATOMS: atom_id res chain seq x y z
N MET A 1 -16.72 -17.16 0.48
CA MET A 1 -16.46 -18.60 0.63
C MET A 1 -16.90 -19.40 -0.59
N THR A 2 -18.18 -19.37 -0.99
CA THR A 2 -18.67 -20.12 -2.17
C THR A 2 -17.83 -19.89 -3.43
N SER A 3 -17.48 -18.64 -3.76
CA SER A 3 -16.61 -18.35 -4.91
C SER A 3 -15.20 -18.95 -4.80
N LEU A 4 -14.66 -19.06 -3.58
CA LEU A 4 -13.35 -19.66 -3.35
C LEU A 4 -13.41 -21.19 -3.54
N ILE A 5 -14.45 -21.83 -3.01
CA ILE A 5 -14.72 -23.27 -3.21
C ILE A 5 -14.88 -23.56 -4.70
N LEU A 6 -15.71 -22.79 -5.41
CA LEU A 6 -15.92 -22.95 -6.85
C LEU A 6 -14.61 -22.81 -7.63
N CYS A 7 -13.72 -21.88 -7.24
CA CYS A 7 -12.41 -21.74 -7.87
C CYS A 7 -11.52 -22.96 -7.60
N LEU A 8 -11.48 -23.48 -6.37
CA LEU A 8 -10.73 -24.69 -6.02
C LEU A 8 -11.22 -25.91 -6.82
N GLU A 9 -12.54 -26.04 -7.01
CA GLU A 9 -13.18 -27.13 -7.78
C GLU A 9 -12.95 -26.98 -9.28
N SER A 10 -13.25 -25.82 -9.86
CA SER A 10 -13.24 -25.60 -11.31
C SER A 10 -11.83 -25.69 -11.90
N GLU A 11 -10.86 -25.17 -11.16
CA GLU A 11 -9.45 -25.16 -11.55
C GLU A 11 -8.70 -26.40 -11.06
N ARG A 12 -9.40 -27.31 -10.34
CA ARG A 12 -8.84 -28.55 -9.78
C ARG A 12 -7.59 -28.31 -8.96
N LEU A 13 -7.60 -27.25 -8.14
CA LEU A 13 -6.44 -26.85 -7.36
C LEU A 13 -6.15 -27.82 -6.21
N LEU A 14 -7.18 -28.50 -5.70
CA LEU A 14 -7.10 -29.44 -4.59
C LEU A 14 -7.89 -30.72 -4.90
N LEU A 15 -7.57 -31.79 -4.18
CA LEU A 15 -8.35 -33.03 -4.24
C LEU A 15 -9.77 -32.81 -3.67
N PRO A 16 -10.80 -33.51 -4.18
CA PRO A 16 -12.18 -33.31 -3.76
C PRO A 16 -12.41 -33.41 -2.24
N ASN A 17 -11.76 -34.37 -1.57
CA ASN A 17 -11.86 -34.53 -0.13
C ASN A 17 -11.27 -33.35 0.66
N LEU A 18 -10.22 -32.70 0.14
CA LEU A 18 -9.64 -31.49 0.75
C LEU A 18 -10.56 -30.28 0.54
N ILE A 19 -11.28 -30.22 -0.58
CA ILE A 19 -12.26 -29.17 -0.84
C ILE A 19 -13.46 -29.31 0.09
N GLU A 20 -13.98 -30.52 0.28
CA GLU A 20 -15.05 -30.80 1.25
C GLU A 20 -14.63 -30.43 2.67
N GLU A 21 -13.40 -30.77 3.05
CA GLU A 21 -12.83 -30.39 4.34
C GLU A 21 -12.75 -28.87 4.48
N PHE A 22 -12.23 -28.17 3.47
CA PHE A 22 -12.14 -26.71 3.46
C PHE A 22 -13.52 -26.03 3.49
N ALA A 23 -14.52 -26.60 2.82
CA ALA A 23 -15.89 -26.10 2.82
C ALA A 23 -16.55 -26.16 4.22
N SER A 24 -16.04 -27.02 5.11
CA SER A 24 -16.52 -27.12 6.50
C SER A 24 -15.95 -26.05 7.45
N ILE A 25 -14.95 -25.28 6.99
CA ILE A 25 -14.25 -24.28 7.80
C ILE A 25 -15.09 -23.03 8.00
N LYS A 26 -15.03 -22.44 9.20
CA LYS A 26 -15.73 -21.18 9.47
C LYS A 26 -15.07 -20.05 8.68
N ILE A 27 -15.86 -19.22 8.01
CA ILE A 27 -15.35 -18.14 7.15
C ILE A 27 -14.48 -17.11 7.87
N ASN A 28 -14.67 -16.97 9.19
CA ASN A 28 -13.93 -16.04 10.06
C ASN A 28 -12.79 -16.74 10.83
N GLU A 29 -12.57 -18.03 10.60
CA GLU A 29 -11.42 -18.74 11.19
C GLU A 29 -10.13 -18.15 10.61
N PRO A 30 -9.14 -17.81 11.45
CA PRO A 30 -7.85 -17.34 10.97
C PRO A 30 -7.08 -18.47 10.26
N LEU A 31 -6.22 -18.12 9.31
CA LEU A 31 -5.29 -19.06 8.70
C LEU A 31 -4.34 -19.63 9.77
N ALA A 32 -4.55 -20.90 10.13
CA ALA A 32 -3.61 -21.67 10.93
C ALA A 32 -2.23 -21.83 10.26
N GLY A 33 -1.17 -21.93 11.07
CA GLY A 33 0.19 -22.21 10.59
C GLY A 33 1.13 -21.00 10.52
N PHE A 34 0.66 -19.81 10.88
CA PHE A 34 1.38 -18.54 10.69
C PHE A 34 1.51 -17.76 12.00
N LEU A 35 2.60 -17.01 12.15
CA LEU A 35 2.88 -16.13 13.28
C LEU A 35 2.26 -14.74 13.10
N VAL A 36 2.40 -14.17 11.91
CA VAL A 36 2.21 -12.71 11.70
C VAL A 36 0.76 -12.38 11.36
N THR A 37 -0.04 -13.37 10.98
CA THR A 37 -1.32 -13.16 10.33
C THR A 37 -2.44 -13.89 11.07
N GLU A 38 -3.41 -13.13 11.58
CA GLU A 38 -4.72 -13.66 11.99
C GLU A 38 -5.73 -13.59 10.85
N VAL A 39 -5.25 -13.80 9.61
CA VAL A 39 -6.03 -13.51 8.42
C VAL A 39 -7.19 -14.46 8.30
N PRO A 40 -8.45 -13.96 8.31
CA PRO A 40 -9.60 -14.82 8.16
C PRO A 40 -9.58 -15.55 6.82
N VAL A 41 -10.00 -16.81 6.79
CA VAL A 41 -10.05 -17.65 5.58
C VAL A 41 -10.78 -16.96 4.42
N HIS A 42 -11.84 -16.19 4.70
CA HIS A 42 -12.57 -15.47 3.64
C HIS A 42 -11.77 -14.36 2.96
N HIS A 43 -10.69 -13.84 3.56
CA HIS A 43 -9.80 -12.86 2.92
C HIS A 43 -9.05 -13.45 1.73
N LEU A 44 -8.87 -14.77 1.64
CA LEU A 44 -8.34 -15.44 0.44
C LEU A 44 -9.16 -15.14 -0.83
N THR A 45 -10.41 -14.66 -0.69
CA THR A 45 -11.19 -14.17 -1.83
C THR A 45 -10.58 -12.96 -2.53
N SER A 46 -9.65 -12.22 -1.91
CA SER A 46 -8.89 -11.14 -2.58
C SER A 46 -7.93 -11.67 -3.66
N LEU A 47 -7.61 -12.97 -3.63
CA LEU A 47 -6.83 -13.65 -4.66
C LEU A 47 -7.70 -14.05 -5.87
N LEU A 48 -9.02 -14.07 -5.74
CA LEU A 48 -9.92 -14.32 -6.87
C LEU A 48 -9.89 -13.11 -7.81
N ASP A 49 -9.94 -13.38 -9.11
CA ASP A 49 -9.87 -12.39 -10.17
C ASP A 49 -8.64 -11.46 -10.06
N GLU A 50 -8.71 -10.27 -10.65
CA GLU A 50 -7.66 -9.23 -10.56
C GLU A 50 -7.94 -8.24 -9.41
N ASN A 51 -8.44 -8.76 -8.28
CA ASN A 51 -8.68 -7.95 -7.09
C ASN A 51 -7.36 -7.54 -6.40
N TRP A 52 -7.40 -6.43 -5.67
CA TRP A 52 -6.28 -5.97 -4.85
C TRP A 52 -6.07 -6.93 -3.68
N VAL A 53 -4.83 -7.38 -3.51
CA VAL A 53 -4.44 -8.31 -2.44
C VAL A 53 -4.12 -7.51 -1.19
N THR A 54 -4.62 -7.98 -0.05
CA THR A 54 -4.36 -7.35 1.25
C THR A 54 -2.95 -7.68 1.73
N GLU A 55 -2.36 -6.76 2.49
CA GLU A 55 -1.02 -6.88 3.06
C GLU A 55 -0.83 -8.19 3.84
N ASP A 56 -1.75 -8.46 4.74
CA ASP A 56 -2.03 -9.71 5.42
C ASP A 56 -1.81 -11.00 4.61
N ILE A 57 -2.34 -11.07 3.38
CA ILE A 57 -2.21 -12.26 2.52
C ILE A 57 -0.80 -12.34 1.94
N LEU A 58 -0.17 -11.19 1.65
CA LEU A 58 1.22 -11.12 1.20
C LEU A 58 2.18 -11.55 2.33
N ASN A 59 1.92 -11.17 3.58
CA ASN A 59 2.68 -11.64 4.75
C ASN A 59 2.51 -13.14 4.98
N ALA A 60 1.28 -13.69 4.88
CA ALA A 60 1.06 -15.13 4.95
C ALA A 60 1.87 -15.87 3.88
N ARG A 61 1.91 -15.32 2.65
CA ARG A 61 2.70 -15.89 1.57
C ARG A 61 4.21 -15.73 1.77
N ALA A 62 4.66 -14.62 2.32
CA ALA A 62 6.06 -14.36 2.60
C ALA A 62 6.59 -15.33 3.68
N GLU A 63 5.84 -15.51 4.77
CA GLU A 63 6.12 -16.49 5.83
C GLU A 63 6.14 -17.92 5.27
N PHE A 64 5.13 -18.29 4.50
CA PHE A 64 5.07 -19.58 3.82
C PHE A 64 6.29 -19.81 2.92
N THR A 65 6.69 -18.80 2.15
CA THR A 65 7.85 -18.86 1.24
C THR A 65 9.16 -19.00 2.00
N TYR A 66 9.30 -18.28 3.11
CA TYR A 66 10.44 -18.39 4.01
C TYR A 66 10.58 -19.83 4.54
N PHE A 67 9.52 -20.40 5.14
CA PHE A 67 9.58 -21.78 5.65
C PHE A 67 9.81 -22.79 4.54
N ARG A 68 9.17 -22.63 3.38
CA ARG A 68 9.41 -23.47 2.21
C ARG A 68 10.88 -23.45 1.78
N ARG A 69 11.56 -22.30 1.87
CA ARG A 69 12.99 -22.19 1.56
C ARG A 69 13.85 -22.78 2.67
N ALA A 70 13.50 -22.55 3.93
CA ALA A 70 14.23 -23.04 5.10
C ALA A 70 14.41 -24.57 5.05
N VAL A 71 13.33 -25.31 4.78
CA VAL A 71 13.35 -26.77 4.72
C VAL A 71 14.03 -27.37 3.47
N MET A 72 14.50 -26.55 2.53
CA MET A 72 15.34 -27.02 1.41
C MET A 72 16.80 -27.23 1.82
N PHE A 73 17.20 -26.76 2.99
CA PHE A 73 18.54 -26.94 3.54
C PHE A 73 18.55 -28.09 4.57
N PRO A 74 19.74 -28.66 4.88
CA PRO A 74 19.86 -29.64 5.95
C PRO A 74 19.29 -29.10 7.27
N ASN A 75 18.68 -29.99 8.06
CA ASN A 75 17.97 -29.62 9.30
C ASN A 75 18.83 -28.85 10.32
N ASP A 76 20.15 -29.00 10.28
CA ASP A 76 21.08 -28.35 11.20
C ASP A 76 21.62 -27.01 10.67
N MET A 77 21.09 -26.50 9.56
CA MET A 77 21.50 -25.25 8.96
C MET A 77 20.43 -24.18 9.08
N GLU A 78 20.80 -23.09 9.74
CA GLU A 78 20.03 -21.86 9.79
C GLU A 78 19.67 -21.36 8.36
N PRO A 79 18.43 -20.89 8.12
CA PRO A 79 18.02 -20.42 6.80
C PRO A 79 18.88 -19.25 6.29
N SER A 80 19.43 -19.41 5.08
CA SER A 80 20.29 -18.39 4.44
C SER A 80 19.52 -17.31 3.67
N PHE A 81 18.20 -17.44 3.58
CA PHE A 81 17.31 -16.50 2.92
C PHE A 81 16.29 -15.97 3.94
N LEU A 82 16.11 -14.65 3.96
CA LEU A 82 15.04 -14.00 4.71
C LEU A 82 14.00 -13.39 3.75
N PHE A 83 12.72 -13.56 4.06
CA PHE A 83 11.65 -12.82 3.41
C PHE A 83 11.03 -11.89 4.46
N LEU A 84 11.43 -10.62 4.48
CA LEU A 84 10.99 -9.71 5.53
C LEU A 84 9.51 -9.32 5.34
N PRO A 85 8.73 -9.14 6.43
CA PRO A 85 7.33 -8.73 6.37
C PRO A 85 7.14 -7.40 5.64
N THR A 86 5.96 -7.17 5.08
CA THR A 86 5.61 -5.94 4.35
C THR A 86 5.74 -4.66 5.19
N SER A 87 5.57 -4.78 6.51
CA SER A 87 5.70 -3.68 7.48
C SER A 87 7.16 -3.29 7.74
N PHE A 88 8.12 -4.19 7.51
CA PHE A 88 9.55 -3.97 7.80
C PHE A 88 10.06 -2.62 7.30
N PHE A 89 9.80 -2.30 6.03
CA PHE A 89 10.36 -1.08 5.44
C PHE A 89 9.64 0.18 5.94
N ASN A 90 8.34 0.11 6.23
CA ASN A 90 7.59 1.22 6.82
C ASN A 90 8.06 1.54 8.24
N ASP A 91 8.39 0.51 9.03
CA ASP A 91 9.00 0.68 10.35
C ASP A 91 10.39 1.29 10.24
N CYS A 92 11.22 0.79 9.33
CA CYS A 92 12.54 1.38 9.07
C CYS A 92 12.45 2.85 8.64
N ARG A 93 11.48 3.20 7.80
CA ARG A 93 11.24 4.59 7.36
C ARG A 93 10.85 5.47 8.55
N THR A 94 9.99 4.97 9.43
CA THR A 94 9.58 5.69 10.65
C THR A 94 10.78 5.92 11.57
N LEU A 95 11.53 4.87 11.91
CA LEU A 95 12.71 4.95 12.78
C LEU A 95 13.83 5.82 12.20
N TYR A 96 14.05 5.77 10.88
CA TYR A 96 15.04 6.60 10.20
C TYR A 96 14.73 8.10 10.28
N SER A 97 13.44 8.45 10.37
CA SER A 97 12.97 9.83 10.49
C SER A 97 13.10 10.40 11.91
N LEU A 98 13.24 9.54 12.92
CA LEU A 98 13.36 9.95 14.32
C LEU A 98 14.75 10.55 14.62
N PRO A 99 14.84 11.54 15.53
CA PRO A 99 16.12 12.03 16.04
C PRO A 99 16.95 10.89 16.63
N GLY A 100 18.22 10.81 16.26
CA GLY A 100 19.13 9.77 16.76
C GLY A 100 19.04 8.41 16.05
N ARG A 101 18.00 8.16 15.23
CA ARG A 101 17.84 6.93 14.42
C ARG A 101 18.10 5.65 15.21
N GLN A 102 17.38 5.50 16.32
CA GLN A 102 17.48 4.31 17.16
C GLN A 102 16.80 3.12 16.47
N TYR A 103 17.39 1.94 16.59
CA TYR A 103 16.80 0.71 16.10
C TYR A 103 15.72 0.22 17.07
N SER A 104 14.62 -0.33 16.55
CA SER A 104 13.64 -1.06 17.37
C SER A 104 14.21 -2.43 17.80
N PRO A 105 13.63 -3.08 18.82
CA PRO A 105 14.02 -4.43 19.22
C PRO A 105 14.03 -5.43 18.05
N ASN A 106 13.03 -5.38 17.17
CA ASN A 106 12.94 -6.30 16.02
C ASN A 106 14.04 -6.03 15.00
N LEU A 107 14.40 -4.76 14.79
CA LEU A 107 15.50 -4.40 13.90
C LEU A 107 16.86 -4.80 14.50
N ILE A 108 17.01 -4.74 15.83
CA ILE A 108 18.19 -5.27 16.53
C ILE A 108 18.27 -6.79 16.36
N ALA A 109 17.16 -7.51 16.58
CA ALA A 109 17.08 -8.96 16.41
C ALA A 109 17.43 -9.38 14.97
N LEU A 110 16.85 -8.72 13.96
CA LEU A 110 17.18 -8.93 12.55
C LEU A 110 18.67 -8.68 12.27
N ARG A 111 19.24 -7.59 12.81
CA ARG A 111 20.68 -7.30 12.65
C ARG A 111 21.55 -8.37 13.31
N SER A 112 21.17 -8.87 14.48
CA SER A 112 21.86 -9.98 15.15
C SER A 112 21.77 -11.26 14.33
N ARG A 113 20.59 -11.57 13.77
CA ARG A 113 20.34 -12.69 12.86
C ARG A 113 21.25 -12.64 11.63
N ILE A 114 21.37 -11.47 11.00
CA ILE A 114 22.27 -11.27 9.84
C ILE A 114 23.74 -11.41 10.27
N ARG A 115 24.13 -10.86 11.43
CA ARG A 115 25.51 -10.90 11.94
C ARG A 115 25.97 -12.30 12.30
N ALA A 116 25.07 -13.18 12.74
CA ALA A 116 25.37 -14.59 13.02
C ALA A 116 25.93 -15.35 11.79
N GLY A 117 25.79 -14.78 10.58
CA GLY A 117 26.63 -15.13 9.43
C GLY A 117 26.07 -16.19 8.48
N HIS A 118 24.89 -16.73 8.75
CA HIS A 118 24.24 -17.72 7.87
C HIS A 118 23.35 -17.08 6.79
N VAL A 119 22.90 -15.84 7.00
CA VAL A 119 22.09 -15.10 6.03
C VAL A 119 22.96 -14.68 4.85
N GLN A 120 22.54 -15.02 3.64
CA GLN A 120 23.21 -14.66 2.38
C GLN A 120 22.36 -13.73 1.54
N THR A 121 21.04 -13.92 1.57
CA THR A 121 20.09 -13.19 0.73
C THR A 121 18.89 -12.76 1.53
N PHE A 122 18.27 -11.66 1.15
CA PHE A 122 16.96 -11.29 1.70
C PHE A 122 16.13 -10.55 0.65
N GLY A 123 14.82 -10.69 0.77
CA GLY A 123 13.84 -9.96 -0.02
C GLY A 123 12.82 -9.29 0.89
N PHE A 124 12.27 -8.17 0.44
CA PHE A 124 11.19 -7.48 1.13
C PHE A 124 10.34 -6.67 0.16
N GLU A 125 9.11 -6.40 0.56
CA GLU A 125 8.18 -5.59 -0.21
C GLU A 125 8.08 -4.18 0.35
N VAL A 126 7.80 -3.21 -0.54
CA VAL A 126 7.56 -1.82 -0.18
C VAL A 126 6.22 -1.43 -0.76
N TRP A 127 5.31 -1.01 0.12
CA TRP A 127 4.07 -0.39 -0.28
C TRP A 127 4.24 1.14 -0.33
N THR A 128 3.97 1.72 -1.50
CA THR A 128 4.05 3.17 -1.71
C THR A 128 3.04 3.61 -2.76
N ALA A 129 2.30 4.68 -2.47
CA ALA A 129 1.32 5.27 -3.40
C ALA A 129 0.32 4.23 -3.98
N ASP A 130 -0.28 3.43 -3.10
CA ASP A 130 -1.22 2.35 -3.47
C ASP A 130 -0.62 1.33 -4.44
N HIS A 131 0.67 1.02 -4.30
CA HIS A 131 1.36 0.08 -5.18
C HIS A 131 2.45 -0.68 -4.42
N TYR A 132 2.57 -1.98 -4.71
CA TYR A 132 3.63 -2.83 -4.18
C TYR A 132 4.77 -2.95 -5.19
N CYS A 133 5.99 -2.72 -4.72
CA CYS A 133 7.21 -3.14 -5.39
C CYS A 133 8.09 -3.94 -4.43
N SER A 134 9.07 -4.67 -4.94
CA SER A 134 9.96 -5.50 -4.13
C SER A 134 11.43 -5.18 -4.35
N PHE A 135 12.22 -5.56 -3.35
CA PHE A 135 13.66 -5.49 -3.37
C PHE A 135 14.23 -6.86 -3.04
N PHE A 136 15.28 -7.27 -3.75
CA PHE A 136 15.94 -8.55 -3.51
C PHE A 136 17.46 -8.38 -3.55
N LYS A 137 18.13 -8.83 -2.49
CA LYS A 137 19.57 -8.79 -2.35
C LYS A 137 20.18 -10.16 -2.64
N PHE A 138 20.88 -10.29 -3.76
CA PHE A 138 21.60 -11.51 -4.15
C PHE A 138 23.12 -11.41 -3.93
N THR A 139 23.77 -10.38 -4.49
CA THR A 139 25.24 -10.18 -4.45
C THR A 139 25.61 -8.83 -3.85
N ILE A 140 26.84 -8.70 -3.36
CA ILE A 140 27.37 -7.42 -2.88
C ILE A 140 27.94 -6.67 -4.09
N PRO A 141 27.68 -5.36 -4.27
CA PRO A 141 26.96 -4.42 -3.40
C PRO A 141 25.56 -4.01 -3.92
N GLU A 142 24.93 -4.77 -4.82
CA GLU A 142 23.71 -4.34 -5.52
C GLU A 142 22.45 -4.98 -4.94
N ILE A 143 21.34 -4.22 -4.93
CA ILE A 143 20.00 -4.75 -4.65
C ILE A 143 19.11 -4.55 -5.88
N GLU A 144 18.40 -5.60 -6.29
CA GLU A 144 17.49 -5.52 -7.44
C GLU A 144 16.12 -4.98 -7.01
N HIS A 145 15.57 -4.05 -7.78
CA HIS A 145 14.23 -3.49 -7.62
C HIS A 145 13.26 -4.10 -8.63
N GLY A 146 12.23 -4.78 -8.14
CA GLY A 146 11.16 -5.38 -8.90
C GLY A 146 9.89 -4.53 -8.86
N ASP A 147 9.57 -3.87 -9.96
CA ASP A 147 8.32 -3.13 -10.10
C ASP A 147 7.59 -3.49 -11.39
N SER A 148 6.40 -4.08 -11.25
CA SER A 148 5.51 -4.43 -12.37
C SER A 148 4.96 -3.21 -13.11
N MET A 149 4.98 -2.02 -12.54
CA MET A 149 4.65 -0.76 -13.22
C MET A 149 5.85 -0.10 -13.91
N LYS A 150 7.06 -0.63 -13.72
CA LYS A 150 8.31 -0.07 -14.26
C LYS A 150 8.61 1.34 -13.75
N SER A 151 8.19 1.66 -12.53
CA SER A 151 8.55 2.91 -11.86
C SER A 151 9.99 2.84 -11.34
N PHE A 152 10.53 4.01 -11.02
CA PHE A 152 11.80 4.11 -10.31
C PHE A 152 11.63 3.69 -8.84
N PRO A 153 12.66 3.12 -8.20
CA PRO A 153 12.61 2.81 -6.77
C PRO A 153 12.38 4.10 -5.97
N PRO A 154 11.64 4.06 -4.85
CA PRO A 154 11.52 5.21 -3.95
C PRO A 154 12.90 5.70 -3.48
N SER A 155 13.11 7.01 -3.51
CA SER A 155 14.44 7.62 -3.30
C SER A 155 14.98 7.48 -1.88
N ASP A 156 14.12 7.14 -0.93
CA ASP A 156 14.42 6.91 0.49
C ASP A 156 14.91 5.48 0.77
N VAL A 157 14.65 4.50 -0.12
CA VAL A 157 15.03 3.10 0.09
C VAL A 157 16.52 2.90 0.28
N LEU A 158 17.36 3.45 -0.60
CA LEU A 158 18.80 3.27 -0.53
C LEU A 158 19.43 3.89 0.74
N PRO A 159 19.14 5.15 1.12
CA PRO A 159 19.62 5.72 2.39
C PRO A 159 19.17 4.95 3.63
N ILE A 160 17.92 4.49 3.67
CA ILE A 160 17.37 3.73 4.81
C ILE A 160 18.06 2.37 4.91
N LEU A 161 18.18 1.62 3.81
CA LEU A 161 18.86 0.32 3.82
C LEU A 161 20.33 0.42 4.24
N ARG A 162 21.05 1.45 3.78
CA ARG A 162 22.44 1.69 4.21
C ARG A 162 22.54 1.93 5.71
N TRP A 163 21.56 2.60 6.31
CA TRP A 163 21.50 2.78 7.75
C TRP A 163 21.12 1.49 8.48
N VAL A 164 20.09 0.76 8.00
CA VAL A 164 19.66 -0.51 8.60
C VAL A 164 20.77 -1.56 8.59
N LEU A 165 21.58 -1.59 7.52
CA LEU A 165 22.63 -2.59 7.32
C LEU A 165 24.04 -2.06 7.66
N ALA A 166 24.13 -0.88 8.29
CA ALA A 166 25.40 -0.31 8.70
C ALA A 166 26.17 -1.31 9.59
N ASP A 167 27.48 -1.43 9.35
CA ASP A 167 28.41 -2.28 10.09
C ASP A 167 28.15 -3.79 10.00
N LEU A 168 27.26 -4.23 9.11
CA LEU A 168 27.07 -5.66 8.80
C LEU A 168 27.98 -6.05 7.64
N SER A 169 29.06 -6.77 7.94
CA SER A 169 30.01 -7.27 6.95
C SER A 169 29.29 -8.09 5.88
N GLY A 170 29.48 -7.74 4.61
CA GLY A 170 28.84 -8.44 3.50
C GLY A 170 27.43 -7.95 3.13
N PHE A 171 26.90 -6.93 3.80
CA PHE A 171 25.55 -6.40 3.55
C PHE A 171 25.53 -4.94 3.08
N ASN A 172 26.67 -4.41 2.67
CA ASN A 172 26.77 -3.06 2.11
C ASN A 172 25.96 -2.93 0.80
N VAL A 173 24.97 -2.02 0.80
CA VAL A 173 24.15 -1.71 -0.38
C VAL A 173 24.66 -0.42 -1.03
N GLY A 174 25.36 -0.59 -2.15
CA GLY A 174 25.95 0.48 -2.96
C GLY A 174 24.97 1.08 -3.95
N ALA A 175 24.16 0.26 -4.61
CA ALA A 175 23.25 0.72 -5.67
C ALA A 175 21.96 -0.13 -5.71
N ILE A 176 20.91 0.49 -6.27
CA ILE A 176 19.68 -0.21 -6.64
C ILE A 176 19.67 -0.38 -8.16
N THR A 177 19.57 -1.60 -8.64
CA THR A 177 19.46 -1.93 -10.08
C THR A 177 18.05 -2.38 -10.42
N ALA A 178 17.61 -2.17 -11.66
CA ALA A 178 16.28 -2.60 -12.07
C ALA A 178 16.26 -4.13 -12.33
N GLY A 179 15.42 -4.84 -11.60
CA GLY A 179 15.21 -6.28 -11.81
C GLY A 179 14.29 -6.59 -12.98
N SER A 180 14.44 -7.79 -13.54
CA SER A 180 13.56 -8.31 -14.59
C SER A 180 12.22 -8.76 -13.98
N ILE A 181 11.12 -8.15 -14.45
CA ILE A 181 9.72 -8.44 -14.12
C ILE A 181 8.84 -8.00 -15.30
N ASP A 182 7.72 -8.64 -15.59
CA ASP A 182 6.83 -8.16 -16.66
C ASP A 182 6.05 -6.91 -16.24
N ARG A 183 5.59 -6.14 -17.23
CA ARG A 183 4.77 -4.95 -16.96
C ARG A 183 3.31 -5.35 -16.75
N GLN A 184 2.71 -4.95 -15.63
CA GLN A 184 1.26 -5.05 -15.43
C GLN A 184 0.51 -4.00 -16.24
N SER A 185 -0.69 -4.33 -16.70
CA SER A 185 -1.54 -3.43 -17.50
C SER A 185 -2.97 -3.45 -17.00
N ALA A 186 -3.76 -2.45 -17.37
CA ALA A 186 -5.18 -2.42 -17.04
C ALA A 186 -5.96 -3.61 -17.62
N LEU A 187 -5.48 -4.18 -18.74
CA LEU A 187 -6.11 -5.32 -19.41
C LEU A 187 -5.61 -6.68 -18.86
N ALA A 188 -4.48 -6.69 -18.17
CA ALA A 188 -3.85 -7.91 -17.65
C ALA A 188 -3.00 -7.57 -16.42
N GLY A 189 -3.37 -8.09 -15.25
CA GLY A 189 -2.64 -7.84 -14.00
C GLY A 189 -3.02 -6.55 -13.26
N GLY A 190 -4.16 -5.91 -13.58
CA GLY A 190 -4.54 -4.57 -13.09
C GLY A 190 -4.67 -4.40 -11.57
N GLY A 191 -4.70 -5.48 -10.79
CA GLY A 191 -4.66 -5.47 -9.32
C GLY A 191 -3.56 -6.38 -8.75
N SER A 192 -2.58 -6.77 -9.56
CA SER A 192 -1.61 -7.82 -9.25
C SER A 192 -0.23 -7.32 -8.88
N CYS A 193 -0.09 -6.05 -8.46
CA CYS A 193 1.19 -5.52 -8.02
C CYS A 193 1.78 -6.30 -6.85
N GLY A 194 0.96 -6.65 -5.84
CA GLY A 194 1.37 -7.50 -4.72
C GLY A 194 1.82 -8.89 -5.19
N ILE A 195 1.03 -9.55 -6.03
CA ILE A 195 1.37 -10.88 -6.59
C ILE A 195 2.68 -10.84 -7.38
N ALA A 196 2.87 -9.83 -8.22
CA ALA A 196 4.06 -9.66 -9.04
C ALA A 196 5.29 -9.35 -8.17
N SER A 197 5.12 -8.48 -7.16
CA SER A 197 6.13 -8.14 -6.16
C SER A 197 6.60 -9.36 -5.36
N THR A 198 5.65 -10.17 -4.86
CA THR A 198 5.94 -11.38 -4.08
C THR A 198 6.63 -12.42 -4.96
N ASN A 199 6.11 -12.67 -6.17
CA ASN A 199 6.74 -13.61 -7.10
C ASN A 199 8.14 -13.15 -7.55
N PHE A 200 8.40 -11.85 -7.64
CA PHE A 200 9.74 -11.34 -7.93
C PHE A 200 10.77 -11.81 -6.89
N ILE A 201 10.38 -11.85 -5.61
CA ILE A 201 11.20 -12.40 -4.52
C ILE A 201 11.28 -13.92 -4.63
N GLU A 202 10.13 -14.60 -4.77
CA GLU A 202 10.07 -16.08 -4.87
C GLU A 202 10.90 -16.63 -6.04
N SER A 203 10.84 -16.01 -7.21
CA SER A 203 11.56 -16.47 -8.40
C SER A 203 13.07 -16.39 -8.24
N ARG A 204 13.58 -15.55 -7.33
CA ARG A 204 15.00 -15.44 -6.97
C ARG A 204 15.37 -16.37 -5.82
N ALA A 205 14.50 -16.49 -4.81
CA ALA A 205 14.75 -17.33 -3.65
C ALA A 205 14.60 -18.83 -3.95
N LEU A 206 13.56 -19.20 -4.70
CA LEU A 206 13.12 -20.57 -4.94
C LEU A 206 13.31 -21.03 -6.40
N GLY A 207 13.63 -20.12 -7.32
CA GLY A 207 13.70 -20.43 -8.74
C GLY A 207 12.32 -20.69 -9.38
N THR A 208 11.24 -20.18 -8.79
CA THR A 208 9.89 -20.30 -9.36
C THR A 208 9.78 -19.56 -10.70
N PRO A 209 8.81 -19.94 -11.57
CA PRO A 209 8.55 -19.20 -12.80
C PRO A 209 8.33 -17.71 -12.53
N ARG A 210 8.96 -16.86 -13.34
CA ARG A 210 8.80 -15.40 -13.24
C ARG A 210 7.38 -14.98 -13.63
N TRP A 211 6.85 -14.03 -12.87
CA TRP A 211 5.53 -13.48 -13.08
C TRP A 211 5.41 -12.85 -14.46
N ARG A 212 4.27 -13.10 -15.11
CA ARG A 212 3.87 -12.50 -16.37
C ARG A 212 2.43 -12.03 -16.26
N ALA A 213 2.13 -10.86 -16.84
CA ALA A 213 0.78 -10.28 -16.76
C ALA A 213 -0.31 -11.21 -17.31
N ASN A 214 -0.01 -11.95 -18.38
CA ASN A 214 -0.94 -12.92 -18.97
C ASN A 214 -1.09 -14.23 -18.17
N ARG A 215 -0.25 -14.45 -17.16
CA ARG A 215 -0.33 -15.61 -16.23
C ARG A 215 -0.71 -15.18 -14.81
N SER A 216 -1.14 -13.93 -14.63
CA SER A 216 -1.47 -13.38 -13.32
C SER A 216 -2.49 -14.24 -12.55
N ALA A 217 -3.57 -14.68 -13.20
CA ALA A 217 -4.56 -15.58 -12.62
C ALA A 217 -3.95 -16.90 -12.11
N HIS A 218 -3.00 -17.46 -12.85
CA HIS A 218 -2.33 -18.70 -12.45
C HIS A 218 -1.50 -18.51 -11.17
N PHE A 219 -0.72 -17.43 -11.05
CA PHE A 219 0.03 -17.16 -9.81
C PHE A 219 -0.88 -16.96 -8.60
N ARG A 220 -2.06 -16.36 -8.80
CA ARG A 220 -3.08 -16.22 -7.76
C ARG A 220 -3.67 -17.57 -7.35
N GLN A 221 -4.01 -18.42 -8.32
CA GLN A 221 -4.51 -19.77 -8.07
C GLN A 221 -3.48 -20.62 -7.33
N GLU A 222 -2.20 -20.54 -7.68
CA GLU A 222 -1.13 -21.23 -6.94
C GLU A 222 -1.03 -20.73 -5.49
N MET A 223 -1.14 -19.42 -5.28
CA MET A 223 -1.16 -18.84 -3.94
C MET A 223 -2.37 -19.32 -3.13
N ILE A 224 -3.57 -19.37 -3.73
CA ILE A 224 -4.77 -19.94 -3.09
C ILE A 224 -4.53 -21.40 -2.71
N ARG A 225 -4.08 -22.23 -3.66
CA ARG A 225 -3.80 -23.65 -3.44
C ARG A 225 -2.86 -23.84 -2.27
N ASP A 226 -1.71 -23.16 -2.30
CA ASP A 226 -0.64 -23.36 -1.34
C ASP A 226 -1.09 -22.94 0.07
N LEU A 227 -1.73 -21.76 0.21
CA LEU A 227 -2.21 -21.26 1.49
C LEU A 227 -3.36 -22.09 2.07
N VAL A 228 -4.32 -22.53 1.24
CA VAL A 228 -5.42 -23.40 1.69
C VAL A 228 -4.89 -24.77 2.12
N LEU A 229 -4.00 -25.36 1.33
CA LEU A 229 -3.43 -26.67 1.65
C LEU A 229 -2.62 -26.60 2.95
N TYR A 230 -1.77 -25.59 3.09
CA TYR A 230 -0.98 -25.38 4.30
C TYR A 230 -1.87 -25.16 5.53
N HIS A 231 -2.93 -24.35 5.40
CA HIS A 231 -3.93 -24.15 6.46
C HIS A 231 -4.60 -25.47 6.91
N LEU A 232 -5.06 -26.30 5.97
CA LEU A 232 -5.69 -27.59 6.28
C LEU A 232 -4.73 -28.54 7.01
N ILE A 233 -3.45 -28.53 6.64
CA ILE A 233 -2.42 -29.34 7.29
C ILE A 233 -2.14 -28.82 8.70
N ALA A 234 -1.90 -27.52 8.84
CA ALA A 234 -1.61 -26.90 10.13
C ALA A 234 -2.76 -27.09 11.13
N ARG A 235 -4.02 -26.97 10.66
CA ARG A 235 -5.22 -27.16 11.49
C ARG A 235 -5.38 -28.58 12.04
N LYS A 236 -4.78 -29.58 11.41
CA LYS A 236 -4.78 -30.98 11.88
C LYS A 236 -3.75 -31.24 12.98
N LYS A 237 -2.76 -30.36 13.13
CA LYS A 237 -1.79 -30.46 14.21
C LYS A 237 -2.48 -30.05 15.51
N THR A 238 -2.25 -30.81 16.58
CA THR A 238 -2.78 -30.53 17.92
C THR A 238 -1.90 -29.57 18.73
N THR A 239 -0.71 -29.28 18.21
CA THR A 239 0.29 -28.39 18.80
C THR A 239 0.11 -26.95 18.30
N VAL A 240 0.77 -26.00 18.95
CA VAL A 240 0.70 -24.58 18.57
C VAL A 240 1.94 -24.17 17.76
N TYR A 241 1.94 -22.94 17.23
CA TYR A 241 3.04 -22.40 16.42
C TYR A 241 4.42 -22.57 17.09
N TRP A 242 4.52 -22.27 18.39
CA TRP A 242 5.77 -22.35 19.14
C TRP A 242 6.33 -23.77 19.31
N ASP A 243 5.52 -24.81 19.06
CA ASP A 243 5.97 -26.20 19.05
C ASP A 243 6.53 -26.62 17.68
N TRP A 244 6.37 -25.78 16.64
CA TRP A 244 6.76 -26.05 15.26
C TRP A 244 8.05 -25.36 14.86
N VAL A 245 8.49 -24.37 15.63
CA VAL A 245 9.64 -23.53 15.29
C VAL A 245 10.64 -23.46 16.44
N GLU A 246 11.89 -23.21 16.11
CA GLU A 246 12.97 -22.94 17.06
C GLU A 246 13.68 -21.63 16.70
N PRO A 247 14.15 -20.83 17.69
CA PRO A 247 14.84 -19.59 17.40
C PRO A 247 16.14 -19.86 16.63
N CYS A 248 16.35 -19.13 15.52
CA CYS A 248 17.56 -19.24 14.72
C CYS A 248 18.81 -18.69 15.42
N THR A 249 18.64 -17.84 16.42
CA THR A 249 19.74 -17.32 17.23
C THR A 249 19.33 -17.36 18.68
N LEU A 250 20.16 -17.94 19.55
CA LEU A 250 20.06 -17.72 20.99
C LEU A 250 20.38 -16.24 21.23
N ILE A 251 19.35 -15.39 21.27
CA ILE A 251 19.51 -14.03 21.74
C ILE A 251 19.95 -14.17 23.19
N ASP A 252 21.19 -13.76 23.49
CA ASP A 252 21.66 -13.69 24.86
C ASP A 252 20.70 -12.77 25.62
N ASN A 253 19.85 -13.36 26.46
CA ASN A 253 18.75 -12.69 27.17
C ASN A 253 19.24 -11.55 28.10
N GLY A 254 20.55 -11.29 28.17
CA GLY A 254 21.17 -10.26 29.02
C GLY A 254 21.10 -8.83 28.49
N GLU A 255 20.80 -8.60 27.20
CA GLU A 255 20.83 -7.23 26.61
C GLU A 255 19.49 -6.71 26.08
N VAL A 256 18.37 -7.41 26.27
CA VAL A 256 17.06 -6.87 25.89
C VAL A 256 16.67 -5.80 26.91
N ALA A 257 17.06 -4.55 26.63
CA ALA A 257 16.72 -3.38 27.43
C ALA A 257 15.19 -3.28 27.56
N SER A 258 14.69 -3.63 28.75
CA SER A 258 13.26 -3.68 29.13
C SER A 258 12.60 -2.29 29.23
N GLY A 259 12.92 -1.33 28.35
CA GLY A 259 12.59 0.08 28.59
C GLY A 259 12.31 0.97 27.39
N SER A 260 12.01 0.43 26.20
CA SER A 260 11.64 1.25 25.04
C SER A 260 10.13 1.19 24.77
N ASP A 261 9.39 2.17 25.29
CA ASP A 261 7.96 2.45 25.02
C ASP A 261 7.63 2.83 23.56
N VAL A 262 8.57 2.61 22.63
CA VAL A 262 8.32 2.87 21.21
C VAL A 262 7.46 1.72 20.67
N ALA A 263 6.16 1.96 20.52
CA ALA A 263 5.14 1.05 20.00
C ALA A 263 5.32 0.64 18.51
N VAL A 264 6.56 0.66 18.00
CA VAL A 264 6.91 0.32 16.62
C VAL A 264 7.56 -1.05 16.61
N GLY A 265 6.87 -2.04 16.04
CA GLY A 265 7.38 -3.38 15.85
C GLY A 265 6.48 -4.22 14.97
N TYR A 266 7.09 -5.18 14.28
CA TYR A 266 6.44 -6.21 13.49
C TYR A 266 6.84 -7.60 14.00
N SER A 267 5.92 -8.55 14.04
CA SER A 267 6.28 -9.95 14.34
C SER A 267 7.15 -10.50 13.20
N ASP A 268 8.35 -10.99 13.52
CA ASP A 268 9.34 -11.39 12.52
C ASP A 268 9.56 -12.90 12.51
N TYR A 269 8.82 -13.62 11.66
CA TYR A 269 8.98 -15.07 11.47
C TYR A 269 10.38 -15.45 10.94
N ASN A 270 11.21 -14.50 10.49
CA ASN A 270 12.58 -14.77 10.05
C ASN A 270 13.56 -15.00 11.22
N LEU A 271 13.10 -14.82 12.46
CA LEU A 271 13.86 -15.14 13.67
C LEU A 271 13.76 -16.62 14.05
N ASP A 272 12.82 -17.34 13.47
CA ASP A 272 12.53 -18.73 13.79
C ASP A 272 12.83 -19.64 12.59
N MET A 273 13.29 -20.87 12.84
CA MET A 273 13.44 -21.90 11.82
C MET A 273 12.49 -23.06 12.12
N PRO A 274 11.99 -23.78 11.10
CA PRO A 274 11.10 -24.90 11.33
C PRO A 274 11.86 -26.01 12.05
N THR A 275 11.32 -26.53 13.16
CA THR A 275 12.00 -27.56 13.95
C THR A 275 12.23 -28.81 13.10
N ALA A 276 13.44 -29.35 13.18
CA ALA A 276 13.73 -30.71 12.71
C ALA A 276 12.74 -31.69 13.39
N HIS A 277 12.29 -32.74 12.69
CA HIS A 277 11.35 -33.78 13.16
C HIS A 277 9.85 -33.69 12.78
N ALA A 278 9.51 -33.13 11.61
CA ALA A 278 8.18 -33.27 10.97
C ALA A 278 6.97 -32.76 11.80
N THR A 279 7.22 -32.03 12.88
CA THR A 279 6.20 -31.34 13.66
C THR A 279 5.66 -30.15 12.87
N HIS A 280 6.54 -29.38 12.22
CA HIS A 280 6.12 -28.22 11.43
C HIS A 280 5.26 -28.64 10.23
N PRO A 281 4.09 -27.97 10.02
CA PRO A 281 3.19 -28.24 8.89
C PRO A 281 3.81 -28.19 7.48
N ILE A 282 4.99 -27.55 7.32
CA ILE A 282 5.61 -27.33 6.01
C ILE A 282 6.17 -28.63 5.42
N TYR A 283 6.60 -29.56 6.28
CA TYR A 283 7.10 -30.88 5.86
C TYR A 283 5.97 -31.73 5.27
N ASP A 284 4.80 -31.76 5.92
CA ASP A 284 3.62 -32.45 5.41
C ASP A 284 3.11 -31.80 4.12
N TRP A 285 3.17 -30.47 4.02
CA TRP A 285 2.82 -29.74 2.80
C TRP A 285 3.73 -30.15 1.64
N LEU A 286 5.05 -30.21 1.86
CA LEU A 286 6.01 -30.66 0.85
C LEU A 286 5.73 -32.09 0.40
N GLN A 287 5.47 -33.01 1.34
CA GLN A 287 5.13 -34.40 1.01
C GLN A 287 3.87 -34.48 0.14
N GLN A 288 2.84 -33.70 0.45
CA GLN A 288 1.62 -33.67 -0.36
C GLN A 288 1.85 -33.08 -1.75
N VAL A 289 2.62 -32.00 -1.88
CA VAL A 289 2.89 -31.40 -3.19
C VAL A 289 3.81 -32.27 -4.05
N LEU A 290 4.80 -32.95 -3.46
CA LEU A 290 5.68 -33.88 -4.17
C LEU A 290 4.99 -35.19 -4.52
N GLY A 291 4.04 -35.64 -3.69
CA GLY A 291 3.28 -36.87 -3.89
C GLY A 291 2.11 -36.74 -4.86
N GLN A 292 1.67 -35.51 -5.18
CA GLN A 292 0.62 -35.30 -6.17
C GLN A 292 1.18 -35.54 -7.59
N PRO A 293 0.56 -36.43 -8.39
CA PRO A 293 0.90 -36.54 -9.80
C PRO A 293 0.70 -35.17 -10.43
N ASP A 294 1.70 -34.68 -11.19
CA ASP A 294 1.75 -33.33 -11.74
C ASP A 294 0.39 -32.92 -12.35
N ILE A 295 -0.42 -32.18 -11.58
CA ILE A 295 -1.75 -31.66 -11.98
C ILE A 295 -1.58 -30.35 -12.77
N SER A 296 -0.38 -30.06 -13.29
CA SER A 296 -0.15 -28.86 -14.07
C SER A 296 -1.21 -28.77 -15.17
N CYS A 297 -1.99 -27.68 -15.10
CA CYS A 297 -3.12 -27.40 -15.97
C CYS A 297 -2.73 -27.78 -17.40
N GLY A 298 -3.35 -28.85 -17.91
CA GLY A 298 -3.17 -29.27 -19.29
C GLY A 298 -3.32 -28.04 -20.16
N ALA A 299 -2.29 -27.74 -20.96
CA ALA A 299 -2.26 -26.60 -21.85
C ALA A 299 -3.65 -26.44 -22.48
N SER A 300 -4.31 -25.30 -22.25
CA SER A 300 -5.63 -25.05 -22.84
C SER A 300 -5.57 -25.44 -24.31
N PRO A 301 -6.50 -26.27 -24.81
CA PRO A 301 -6.46 -26.72 -26.18
C PRO A 301 -6.40 -25.47 -27.06
N VAL A 302 -5.29 -25.31 -27.76
CA VAL A 302 -5.14 -24.29 -28.80
C VAL A 302 -6.25 -24.57 -29.79
N VAL A 303 -7.31 -23.76 -29.76
CA VAL A 303 -8.40 -23.84 -30.72
C VAL A 303 -7.76 -23.66 -32.09
N PRO A 304 -7.84 -24.66 -33.00
CA PRO A 304 -7.31 -24.49 -34.34
C PRO A 304 -8.13 -23.40 -35.02
N SER A 305 -7.53 -22.22 -35.17
CA SER A 305 -8.12 -21.13 -35.92
C SER A 305 -8.31 -21.59 -37.37
N THR A 306 -9.58 -21.73 -37.75
CA THR A 306 -10.05 -21.98 -39.11
C THR A 306 -9.43 -20.96 -40.08
N PRO A 307 -8.91 -21.36 -41.25
CA PRO A 307 -8.29 -20.44 -42.19
C PRO A 307 -9.37 -19.57 -42.86
N GLY A 308 -9.56 -18.37 -42.32
CA GLY A 308 -10.38 -17.31 -42.91
C GLY A 308 -9.56 -16.51 -43.93
N ASN A 309 -9.96 -16.64 -45.19
CA ASN A 309 -9.52 -15.87 -46.35
C ASN A 309 -9.37 -14.36 -46.07
N PHE A 310 -8.13 -13.83 -46.10
CA PHE A 310 -7.86 -12.42 -46.34
C PHE A 310 -6.72 -12.28 -47.36
N GLY A 311 -6.95 -11.40 -48.33
CA GLY A 311 -6.15 -11.21 -49.54
C GLY A 311 -4.74 -10.62 -49.31
N PRO A 312 -4.00 -10.41 -50.41
CA PRO A 312 -2.57 -10.25 -50.37
C PRO A 312 -2.17 -8.85 -49.89
N SER A 313 -1.26 -8.80 -48.92
CA SER A 313 -0.45 -7.62 -48.64
C SER A 313 1.02 -8.02 -48.53
N PRO A 314 1.94 -7.11 -48.86
CA PRO A 314 3.20 -7.50 -49.46
C PRO A 314 4.27 -7.85 -48.43
N SER A 315 4.94 -8.96 -48.73
CA SER A 315 6.32 -9.33 -48.41
C SER A 315 7.14 -8.30 -47.61
N GLY A 316 7.33 -8.60 -46.31
CA GLY A 316 8.42 -8.10 -45.49
C GLY A 316 9.12 -9.29 -44.83
N ASN A 317 10.34 -9.60 -45.27
CA ASN A 317 11.20 -10.63 -44.71
C ASN A 317 11.45 -10.38 -43.23
N ASN A 318 11.13 -11.34 -42.36
CA ASN A 318 11.77 -11.47 -41.06
C ASN A 318 12.08 -12.94 -40.78
N ALA A 319 13.37 -13.19 -40.56
CA ALA A 319 13.96 -14.47 -40.28
C ALA A 319 13.45 -15.06 -38.97
N LEU A 320 13.11 -16.35 -39.00
CA LEU A 320 12.81 -17.19 -37.86
C LEU A 320 14.05 -17.33 -36.96
N GLY A 321 13.94 -16.87 -35.72
CA GLY A 321 14.88 -17.24 -34.64
C GLY A 321 14.54 -18.64 -34.10
N PRO A 322 15.52 -19.38 -33.54
CA PRO A 322 15.32 -20.77 -33.15
C PRO A 322 14.46 -20.88 -31.89
N ALA A 323 13.65 -21.95 -31.84
CA ALA A 323 12.88 -22.34 -30.68
C ALA A 323 13.79 -22.61 -29.48
N PHE A 324 13.56 -21.92 -28.37
CA PHE A 324 14.19 -22.22 -27.09
C PHE A 324 13.51 -23.45 -26.48
N GLU A 325 14.23 -24.57 -26.50
CA GLU A 325 13.89 -25.78 -25.76
C GLU A 325 14.19 -25.54 -24.26
N PHE A 326 13.15 -25.52 -23.43
CA PHE A 326 13.28 -25.40 -21.98
C PHE A 326 13.83 -26.69 -21.39
N LYS A 327 15.12 -26.70 -21.02
CA LYS A 327 15.69 -27.74 -20.15
C LYS A 327 15.17 -27.55 -18.72
N LYS A 328 14.44 -28.56 -18.24
CA LYS A 328 14.03 -28.75 -16.84
C LYS A 328 15.28 -28.71 -15.93
N PRO A 329 15.26 -28.03 -14.77
CA PRO A 329 16.36 -28.12 -13.82
C PRO A 329 16.29 -29.49 -13.12
N SER A 330 17.21 -30.39 -13.46
CA SER A 330 17.31 -31.75 -12.91
C SER A 330 17.96 -31.82 -11.51
N ALA A 331 17.70 -30.84 -10.65
CA ALA A 331 18.26 -30.79 -9.29
C ALA A 331 17.15 -30.68 -8.25
N LEU A 332 16.31 -31.73 -8.14
CA LEU A 332 15.41 -31.93 -7.02
C LEU A 332 15.44 -33.41 -6.62
N LEU A 333 16.08 -33.66 -5.48
CA LEU A 333 15.97 -34.79 -4.54
C LEU A 333 15.54 -36.15 -5.12
N HIS A 334 16.52 -37.05 -5.29
CA HIS A 334 16.29 -38.49 -5.29
C HIS A 334 16.09 -38.92 -3.83
N LEU A 335 14.85 -38.95 -3.35
CA LEU A 335 14.49 -39.68 -2.13
C LEU A 335 13.95 -41.03 -2.57
N ASP A 336 14.81 -42.04 -2.54
CA ASP A 336 14.41 -43.41 -2.83
C ASP A 336 13.42 -43.89 -1.75
N SER A 337 12.30 -44.44 -2.20
CA SER A 337 11.19 -44.92 -1.40
C SER A 337 11.63 -45.97 -0.38
N ILE A 338 11.59 -45.64 0.92
CA ILE A 338 11.81 -46.59 2.01
C ILE A 338 10.45 -47.16 2.45
N SER A 339 10.29 -48.47 2.28
CA SER A 339 9.19 -49.26 2.83
C SER A 339 9.30 -49.33 4.35
N LEU A 340 8.21 -49.03 5.05
CA LEU A 340 8.11 -49.05 6.51
C LEU A 340 7.96 -50.49 7.03
N ASP A 341 8.93 -50.95 7.81
CA ASP A 341 8.75 -51.90 8.93
C ASP A 341 9.75 -51.53 10.06
N PRO A 342 9.43 -51.73 11.35
CA PRO A 342 10.17 -51.14 12.48
C PRO A 342 11.13 -52.16 13.17
N PRO A 343 11.86 -51.76 14.23
CA PRO A 343 12.83 -50.67 14.32
C PRO A 343 14.23 -51.24 14.60
N LEU A 344 15.27 -50.80 13.89
CA LEU A 344 16.65 -51.01 14.33
C LEU A 344 17.48 -49.75 14.06
N ASP A 345 17.93 -49.20 15.18
CA ASP A 345 18.99 -48.24 15.43
C ASP A 345 20.11 -48.24 14.37
N PHE A 346 20.28 -47.15 13.60
CA PHE A 346 21.52 -46.90 12.83
C PHE A 346 21.80 -45.41 12.55
N SER A 347 23.06 -45.08 12.79
CA SER A 347 23.73 -43.80 12.55
C SER A 347 23.87 -43.48 11.05
N LEU A 348 23.60 -42.24 10.65
CA LEU A 348 23.74 -41.75 9.27
C LEU A 348 25.16 -41.22 8.98
N PRO A 349 25.70 -41.41 7.76
CA PRO A 349 27.03 -40.93 7.39
C PRO A 349 26.99 -39.47 6.90
N HIS A 350 27.99 -38.68 7.33
CA HIS A 350 28.28 -37.35 6.79
C HIS A 350 28.65 -37.42 5.30
N MET A 351 27.94 -36.67 4.45
CA MET A 351 28.40 -36.31 3.11
C MET A 351 28.57 -34.79 3.01
N THR A 352 29.80 -34.36 2.74
CA THR A 352 30.15 -32.98 2.39
C THR A 352 29.94 -32.75 0.89
N PHE A 353 29.24 -31.68 0.52
CA PHE A 353 29.14 -31.20 -0.86
C PHE A 353 29.92 -29.90 -1.05
N ASP A 354 30.72 -29.86 -2.11
CA ASP A 354 31.57 -28.73 -2.48
C ASP A 354 30.86 -27.89 -3.56
N PHE A 355 30.66 -26.59 -3.31
CA PHE A 355 29.95 -25.66 -4.19
C PHE A 355 30.94 -24.70 -4.86
N THR A 356 31.61 -25.15 -5.92
CA THR A 356 32.29 -24.26 -6.86
C THR A 356 32.03 -24.69 -8.31
N SER A 357 31.07 -24.05 -8.99
CA SER A 357 31.10 -23.92 -10.46
C SER A 357 30.05 -22.93 -11.00
N PHE A 358 30.39 -21.64 -11.03
CA PHE A 358 29.94 -20.73 -12.09
C PHE A 358 30.96 -19.60 -12.26
N ALA A 359 31.98 -19.84 -13.09
CA ALA A 359 32.79 -18.79 -13.69
C ALA A 359 33.21 -19.24 -15.09
N ALA A 360 32.79 -18.48 -16.11
CA ALA A 360 33.24 -18.68 -17.48
C ALA A 360 34.68 -18.14 -17.65
N PRO A 361 35.47 -18.67 -18.61
CA PRO A 361 36.92 -18.51 -18.61
C PRO A 361 37.35 -17.21 -19.30
N LEU A 362 38.29 -16.49 -18.68
CA LEU A 362 39.08 -15.46 -19.35
C LEU A 362 40.55 -15.89 -19.39
N SER A 363 40.99 -16.12 -20.63
CA SER A 363 42.29 -15.84 -21.25
C SER A 363 43.56 -15.72 -20.39
N SER A 364 44.57 -16.46 -20.85
CA SER A 364 45.92 -16.67 -20.37
C SER A 364 46.90 -15.46 -20.37
N SER A 365 47.82 -15.52 -19.39
CA SER A 365 49.25 -15.09 -19.37
C SER A 365 49.62 -13.65 -18.97
N PRO A 366 50.86 -13.40 -18.47
CA PRO A 366 51.72 -14.25 -17.62
C PRO A 366 52.33 -13.51 -16.40
N HIS A 367 52.91 -14.33 -15.50
CA HIS A 367 53.82 -14.04 -14.38
C HIS A 367 54.60 -12.71 -14.39
N VAL A 368 54.52 -11.97 -13.27
CA VAL A 368 55.66 -11.26 -12.65
C VAL A 368 55.48 -11.26 -11.12
N ASN A 369 56.43 -11.89 -10.42
CA ASN A 369 56.68 -11.77 -8.97
C ASN A 369 57.35 -10.41 -8.71
N PRO A 370 57.05 -9.69 -7.62
CA PRO A 370 58.03 -9.72 -6.51
C PRO A 370 57.49 -9.47 -5.08
N SER A 371 58.11 -10.18 -4.14
CA SER A 371 58.66 -9.70 -2.86
C SER A 371 57.75 -9.05 -1.79
N ARG A 372 57.55 -9.82 -0.71
CA ARG A 372 57.31 -9.45 0.70
C ARG A 372 58.10 -8.21 1.16
N PRO A 373 57.55 -7.42 2.11
CA PRO A 373 58.09 -7.52 3.48
C PRO A 373 57.04 -7.40 4.62
N SER A 374 57.31 -8.21 5.65
CA SER A 374 57.28 -7.92 7.09
C SER A 374 56.05 -7.30 7.77
N THR A 375 55.45 -8.12 8.64
CA THR A 375 54.61 -7.80 9.80
C THR A 375 55.25 -6.84 10.80
N PRO A 376 54.42 -6.12 11.58
CA PRO A 376 54.73 -5.88 12.99
C PRO A 376 53.59 -6.29 13.94
N LEU A 377 53.95 -7.18 14.87
CA LEU A 377 53.62 -7.21 16.30
C LEU A 377 52.22 -6.74 16.76
N CYS A 378 51.37 -7.72 17.11
CA CYS A 378 50.24 -7.52 18.03
C CYS A 378 50.73 -7.43 19.47
N VAL A 379 50.24 -6.42 20.18
CA VAL A 379 50.39 -6.19 21.62
C VAL A 379 49.20 -6.86 22.33
N ASN A 380 49.50 -7.75 23.28
CA ASN A 380 48.56 -8.27 24.28
C ASN A 380 48.08 -7.15 25.20
N PRO A 381 46.80 -7.11 25.57
CA PRO A 381 46.38 -6.57 26.85
C PRO A 381 45.95 -7.70 27.79
N ASP A 382 46.47 -7.57 29.01
CA ASP A 382 46.33 -8.49 30.12
C ASP A 382 44.89 -8.64 30.65
N ILE A 383 44.69 -9.81 31.21
CA ILE A 383 43.59 -10.27 32.03
C ILE A 383 43.49 -9.40 33.28
N ILE A 384 42.32 -8.77 33.51
CA ILE A 384 41.96 -8.20 34.82
C ILE A 384 40.83 -9.05 35.40
N GLU A 385 41.20 -9.81 36.41
CA GLU A 385 40.31 -10.61 37.24
C GLU A 385 39.46 -9.75 38.18
N VAL A 386 38.28 -10.29 38.43
CA VAL A 386 37.14 -9.76 39.20
C VAL A 386 37.46 -9.64 40.69
N SER A 387 36.86 -8.64 41.35
CA SER A 387 36.59 -8.71 42.79
C SER A 387 35.23 -8.09 43.10
N THR A 388 34.26 -8.97 43.39
CA THR A 388 32.96 -8.67 43.97
C THR A 388 33.09 -8.46 45.48
N PRO A 389 32.42 -7.45 46.09
CA PRO A 389 32.22 -7.43 47.53
C PRO A 389 30.90 -8.10 47.93
N PRO A 390 30.81 -8.63 49.17
CA PRO A 390 29.82 -9.61 49.54
C PRO A 390 28.47 -9.02 49.95
N SER A 391 27.45 -9.83 49.65
CA SER A 391 26.09 -9.81 50.17
C SER A 391 26.04 -9.71 51.70
N SER A 392 25.21 -8.80 52.21
CA SER A 392 24.87 -8.72 53.63
C SER A 392 23.43 -8.22 53.83
N ALA A 393 22.62 -9.15 54.33
CA ALA A 393 21.58 -8.99 55.35
C ALA A 393 20.31 -8.19 55.03
N ALA A 394 19.21 -8.95 55.05
CA ALA A 394 17.84 -8.51 55.16
C ALA A 394 17.52 -7.85 56.52
N ALA A 395 16.68 -6.82 56.50
CA ALA A 395 15.74 -6.50 57.57
C ALA A 395 14.51 -5.78 57.00
N PRO A 396 13.31 -5.93 57.59
CA PRO A 396 12.03 -5.56 56.97
C PRO A 396 11.52 -4.21 57.49
N ILE A 397 10.96 -3.35 56.62
CA ILE A 397 10.17 -2.19 57.06
C ILE A 397 8.97 -1.97 56.11
N ASP A 398 7.82 -2.36 56.67
CA ASP A 398 6.53 -1.68 56.81
C ASP A 398 6.03 -0.58 55.85
N LEU A 399 4.71 -0.61 55.69
CA LEU A 399 3.82 0.20 54.86
C LEU A 399 3.55 1.62 55.39
N CYS A 400 3.03 2.45 54.48
CA CYS A 400 2.32 3.73 54.66
C CYS A 400 3.16 5.02 54.73
N THR A 401 3.07 5.85 53.68
CA THR A 401 2.52 7.24 53.62
C THR A 401 3.08 7.96 52.37
N PRO A 402 2.28 8.69 51.57
CA PRO A 402 2.76 9.33 50.34
C PRO A 402 3.47 10.66 50.62
N PRO A 403 4.59 10.99 49.94
CA PRO A 403 5.17 12.31 50.05
C PRO A 403 4.53 13.29 49.06
N SER A 404 4.26 14.47 49.62
CA SER A 404 3.74 15.65 48.96
C SER A 404 4.69 16.20 47.89
N GLN A 405 4.06 16.90 46.95
CA GLN A 405 4.67 17.72 45.90
C GLN A 405 5.84 18.58 46.42
N VAL A 406 7.02 18.36 45.86
CA VAL A 406 8.15 19.29 45.95
C VAL A 406 8.37 19.90 44.57
N ALA A 407 8.19 21.21 44.50
CA ALA A 407 8.47 22.04 43.34
C ALA A 407 9.97 21.98 43.00
N ILE A 408 10.31 21.40 41.86
CA ILE A 408 11.67 21.44 41.30
C ILE A 408 11.80 22.74 40.51
N LYS A 409 12.64 23.65 41.04
CA LYS A 409 13.17 24.80 40.31
C LYS A 409 14.07 24.30 39.19
N GLN A 410 13.74 24.68 37.97
CA GLN A 410 14.51 24.39 36.77
C GLN A 410 15.66 25.40 36.68
N GLU A 411 16.88 24.98 37.01
CA GLU A 411 18.10 25.73 36.72
C GLU A 411 18.44 25.59 35.22
N VAL A 412 18.55 26.74 34.57
CA VAL A 412 18.97 26.90 33.18
C VAL A 412 20.49 26.66 33.13
N ILE A 413 20.91 25.59 32.48
CA ILE A 413 22.31 25.37 32.10
C ILE A 413 22.44 25.68 30.61
N ASP A 414 23.09 26.80 30.31
CA ASP A 414 23.52 27.19 28.96
C ASP A 414 24.58 26.21 28.45
N LEU A 415 24.22 25.41 27.44
CA LEU A 415 25.16 24.61 26.69
C LEU A 415 25.45 25.22 25.32
N ILE A 416 26.69 25.71 25.27
CA ILE A 416 27.51 26.20 24.16
C ILE A 416 27.26 25.43 22.86
N SER A 417 26.94 26.17 21.80
CA SER A 417 26.84 25.66 20.42
C SER A 417 28.21 25.30 19.83
N PRO A 418 28.34 24.20 19.07
CA PRO A 418 29.57 23.93 18.32
C PRO A 418 29.64 24.75 17.01
N PRO A 419 30.85 25.14 16.55
CA PRO A 419 31.03 26.04 15.43
C PRO A 419 30.84 25.37 14.07
N ARG A 420 30.27 26.13 13.11
CA ARG A 420 30.17 25.79 11.68
C ARG A 420 31.56 25.61 11.05
N PRO A 421 31.78 24.58 10.21
CA PRO A 421 32.92 24.56 9.30
C PRO A 421 32.65 25.37 8.03
N SER A 422 33.58 26.28 7.76
CA SER A 422 33.72 27.11 6.57
C SER A 422 34.22 26.31 5.37
N THR A 423 33.56 26.46 4.23
CA THR A 423 34.06 26.09 2.90
C THR A 423 35.10 27.08 2.37
N PRO A 424 36.09 26.61 1.59
CA PRO A 424 36.69 27.42 0.54
C PRO A 424 36.57 26.78 -0.86
N PRO A 425 36.61 27.59 -1.95
CA PRO A 425 36.43 27.11 -3.32
C PRO A 425 37.77 26.86 -4.02
N LEU A 426 37.82 25.88 -4.93
CA LEU A 426 38.89 25.77 -5.92
C LEU A 426 38.31 25.50 -7.31
N ARG A 427 38.46 26.51 -8.17
CA ARG A 427 38.36 26.42 -9.63
C ARG A 427 39.70 25.91 -10.17
N LEU A 428 39.67 25.00 -11.14
CA LEU A 428 40.74 24.88 -12.13
C LEU A 428 40.13 24.53 -13.50
N ALA A 429 40.32 25.43 -14.46
CA ALA A 429 40.30 25.14 -15.90
C ALA A 429 41.62 24.38 -16.24
N THR A 430 41.78 23.55 -17.27
CA THR A 430 41.61 23.76 -18.72
C THR A 430 41.90 22.41 -19.41
N LYS A 431 41.22 22.07 -20.53
CA LYS A 431 41.91 21.73 -21.79
C LYS A 431 40.92 21.64 -22.96
N GLU A 432 41.24 22.39 -24.01
CA GLU A 432 40.69 22.29 -25.37
C GLU A 432 41.20 21.02 -26.05
N GLU A 433 40.46 20.49 -27.04
CA GLU A 433 40.98 20.31 -28.40
C GLU A 433 39.88 19.97 -29.43
N VAL A 434 39.94 20.75 -30.53
CA VAL A 434 39.74 20.40 -31.95
C VAL A 434 38.33 20.12 -32.50
N ILE A 435 37.96 21.04 -33.40
CA ILE A 435 36.84 21.06 -34.33
C ILE A 435 37.22 20.28 -35.60
N ASP A 436 36.30 19.46 -36.12
CA ASP A 436 36.29 19.03 -37.53
C ASP A 436 34.97 19.49 -38.19
N LEU A 437 35.11 20.09 -39.38
CA LEU A 437 34.09 20.76 -40.18
C LEU A 437 34.01 20.11 -41.57
N SER A 438 32.89 19.46 -41.88
CA SER A 438 32.48 19.21 -43.27
C SER A 438 30.94 19.19 -43.43
N SER A 439 30.40 20.41 -43.70
CA SER A 439 29.26 20.90 -44.52
C SER A 439 28.31 19.93 -45.29
N PRO A 440 27.13 20.37 -45.84
CA PRO A 440 26.59 21.74 -45.96
C PRO A 440 25.07 21.99 -45.68
N PHE A 441 24.80 23.23 -45.26
CA PHE A 441 23.69 24.17 -45.55
C PHE A 441 22.35 23.72 -46.19
N ARG A 442 21.22 24.17 -45.60
CA ARG A 442 20.34 25.27 -46.12
C ARG A 442 19.32 25.78 -45.06
N PRO A 443 18.73 26.99 -45.22
CA PRO A 443 18.44 27.91 -44.12
C PRO A 443 16.95 28.05 -43.75
N SER A 444 16.66 28.49 -42.52
CA SER A 444 15.37 29.11 -42.17
C SER A 444 15.58 30.26 -41.17
N THR A 445 15.06 31.41 -41.54
CA THR A 445 15.22 32.73 -40.91
C THR A 445 14.34 32.87 -39.66
N LYS A 446 14.96 33.15 -38.50
CA LYS A 446 14.25 33.70 -37.32
C LYS A 446 14.79 35.08 -36.98
N ARG A 447 13.92 36.08 -37.13
CA ARG A 447 14.05 37.44 -36.61
C ARG A 447 14.17 37.40 -35.08
N LYS A 448 15.24 37.97 -34.53
CA LYS A 448 15.37 38.35 -33.12
C LYS A 448 14.95 39.81 -32.97
N HIS A 449 13.99 40.10 -32.09
CA HIS A 449 13.77 41.45 -31.56
C HIS A 449 14.79 41.74 -30.47
N GLY A 450 15.47 42.87 -30.62
CA GLY A 450 16.48 43.38 -29.69
C GLY A 450 15.89 44.12 -28.48
N PRO A 451 16.76 44.55 -27.54
CA PRO A 451 16.38 45.12 -26.26
C PRO A 451 16.16 46.63 -26.35
N SER A 452 15.13 47.15 -25.68
CA SER A 452 14.82 48.58 -25.61
C SER A 452 15.59 49.25 -24.47
N THR A 453 16.27 50.33 -24.82
CA THR A 453 17.14 51.20 -24.04
C THR A 453 16.39 52.11 -23.07
N LYS A 454 17.01 52.33 -21.91
CA LYS A 454 16.71 53.39 -20.94
C LYS A 454 17.10 54.76 -21.52
N LEU A 455 16.34 55.80 -21.20
CA LEU A 455 16.72 57.20 -21.36
C LEU A 455 16.44 57.94 -20.05
N GLU A 456 17.42 58.73 -19.62
CA GLU A 456 17.53 59.42 -18.33
C GLU A 456 16.80 60.77 -18.28
N ASP A 457 16.48 61.13 -17.04
CA ASP A 457 16.32 62.43 -16.38
C ASP A 457 16.23 63.73 -17.19
N ALA A 458 15.15 64.46 -16.92
CA ALA A 458 15.14 65.92 -16.91
C ALA A 458 14.43 66.42 -15.64
N THR A 459 15.18 67.19 -14.86
CA THR A 459 14.86 67.91 -13.64
C THR A 459 13.84 69.03 -13.91
N ILE A 460 12.75 69.15 -13.13
CA ILE A 460 11.96 70.38 -13.05
C ILE A 460 11.56 70.68 -11.60
N ASP A 461 11.78 71.96 -11.30
CA ASP A 461 11.71 72.76 -10.10
C ASP A 461 10.29 72.98 -9.53
N LEU A 462 10.25 73.22 -8.22
CA LEU A 462 9.10 73.40 -7.34
C LEU A 462 8.68 74.88 -7.30
N THR A 463 7.69 75.30 -8.08
CA THR A 463 6.86 76.48 -7.74
C THR A 463 5.56 76.51 -8.57
N SER A 464 4.43 76.07 -8.00
CA SER A 464 3.06 76.59 -8.24
C SER A 464 1.95 75.70 -7.64
N PRO A 465 0.80 76.28 -7.22
CA PRO A 465 -0.13 75.72 -6.23
C PRO A 465 -1.03 74.57 -6.76
N PRO A 466 -1.68 73.80 -5.87
CA PRO A 466 -2.43 72.61 -6.24
C PRO A 466 -3.66 72.97 -7.09
N ARG A 467 -3.63 72.64 -8.38
CA ARG A 467 -4.85 72.60 -9.21
C ARG A 467 -5.69 71.39 -8.78
N SER A 468 -6.73 71.69 -8.03
CA SER A 468 -7.90 70.83 -7.81
C SER A 468 -8.38 70.24 -9.14
N ARG A 469 -8.24 68.91 -9.30
CA ARG A 469 -8.95 68.19 -10.35
C ARG A 469 -10.45 68.21 -10.05
N PRO A 470 -11.31 68.45 -11.05
CA PRO A 470 -12.75 68.51 -10.84
C PRO A 470 -13.26 67.13 -10.38
N LYS A 471 -13.86 67.13 -9.20
CA LYS A 471 -14.71 66.05 -8.69
C LYS A 471 -15.93 65.99 -9.61
N VAL A 472 -15.88 65.12 -10.62
CA VAL A 472 -17.07 64.74 -11.38
C VAL A 472 -17.90 63.85 -10.47
N GLU A 473 -18.89 64.45 -9.83
CA GLU A 473 -19.99 63.71 -9.20
C GLU A 473 -20.70 62.90 -10.30
N PRO A 474 -20.84 61.57 -10.13
CA PRO A 474 -21.73 60.82 -10.99
C PRO A 474 -23.15 61.20 -10.62
N GLU A 475 -23.88 61.81 -11.56
CA GLU A 475 -25.31 62.02 -11.45
C GLU A 475 -26.00 60.71 -11.02
N THR A 476 -26.50 60.72 -9.79
CA THR A 476 -27.41 59.72 -9.24
C THR A 476 -28.77 59.85 -9.92
N GLY A 477 -28.84 59.43 -11.18
CA GLY A 477 -30.11 59.02 -11.77
C GLY A 477 -30.61 57.76 -11.06
N PRO A 478 -31.92 57.59 -10.82
CA PRO A 478 -32.48 56.39 -10.22
C PRO A 478 -32.10 55.18 -11.08
N ARG A 479 -31.15 54.39 -10.57
CA ARG A 479 -30.66 53.17 -11.19
C ARG A 479 -31.86 52.23 -11.30
N ARG A 480 -32.49 52.16 -12.48
CA ARG A 480 -33.54 51.19 -12.78
C ARG A 480 -32.99 49.81 -12.40
N VAL A 481 -33.50 49.26 -11.30
CA VAL A 481 -33.26 47.89 -10.90
C VAL A 481 -33.92 47.04 -11.97
N ILE A 482 -33.16 46.69 -13.01
CA ILE A 482 -33.58 45.68 -13.97
C ILE A 482 -33.64 44.39 -13.16
N GLN A 483 -34.85 43.99 -12.74
CA GLN A 483 -35.08 42.67 -12.18
C GLN A 483 -34.55 41.65 -13.19
N SER A 484 -33.45 41.00 -12.82
CA SER A 484 -32.90 39.92 -13.62
C SER A 484 -33.90 38.78 -13.64
N VAL A 485 -34.18 38.26 -14.84
CA VAL A 485 -34.89 37.00 -14.99
C VAL A 485 -34.19 35.98 -14.10
N PRO A 486 -34.91 35.36 -13.14
CA PRO A 486 -34.32 34.35 -12.26
C PRO A 486 -33.59 33.28 -13.09
N GLY A 487 -32.30 33.06 -12.81
CA GLY A 487 -31.49 32.04 -13.47
C GLY A 487 -30.56 32.51 -14.60
N SER A 488 -30.59 33.77 -15.04
CA SER A 488 -29.64 34.23 -16.07
C SER A 488 -28.21 34.37 -15.52
N ILE A 489 -27.24 33.60 -16.04
CA ILE A 489 -25.82 33.68 -15.66
C ILE A 489 -25.16 34.89 -16.34
N ARG A 490 -25.11 36.03 -15.64
CA ARG A 490 -24.49 37.28 -16.12
C ARG A 490 -23.79 38.03 -14.99
N VAL A 491 -22.85 38.91 -15.32
CA VAL A 491 -22.21 39.78 -14.32
C VAL A 491 -23.29 40.61 -13.61
N GLY A 492 -23.24 40.63 -12.28
CA GLY A 492 -24.22 41.28 -11.41
C GLY A 492 -25.40 40.40 -10.99
N ALA A 493 -25.55 39.19 -11.53
CA ALA A 493 -26.56 38.24 -11.05
C ALA A 493 -26.38 37.96 -9.56
N VAL A 494 -27.51 37.87 -8.84
CA VAL A 494 -27.55 37.77 -7.38
C VAL A 494 -28.19 36.45 -6.98
N PHE A 495 -27.58 35.78 -6.01
CA PHE A 495 -28.02 34.51 -5.45
C PHE A 495 -28.04 34.60 -3.93
N ASP A 496 -28.89 33.81 -3.28
CA ASP A 496 -29.00 33.81 -1.82
C ASP A 496 -27.81 33.10 -1.17
N SER A 497 -27.22 32.11 -1.85
CA SER A 497 -26.02 31.41 -1.37
C SER A 497 -25.02 31.08 -2.48
N PHE A 498 -23.81 30.69 -2.09
CA PHE A 498 -22.84 30.12 -3.03
C PHE A 498 -23.36 28.81 -3.66
N SER A 499 -24.12 28.02 -2.89
CA SER A 499 -24.68 26.75 -3.37
C SER A 499 -25.69 26.97 -4.50
N ASP A 500 -26.53 28.00 -4.37
CA ASP A 500 -27.53 28.34 -5.39
C ASP A 500 -26.86 28.88 -6.65
N ALA A 501 -25.85 29.73 -6.49
CA ALA A 501 -25.03 30.23 -7.59
C ALA A 501 -24.30 29.09 -8.33
N GLU A 502 -23.66 28.18 -7.59
CA GLU A 502 -22.97 27.01 -8.16
C GLU A 502 -23.95 26.12 -8.94
N SER A 503 -25.11 25.83 -8.34
CA SER A 503 -26.13 24.97 -8.94
C SER A 503 -26.69 25.58 -10.23
N ALA A 504 -26.99 26.88 -10.23
CA ALA A 504 -27.46 27.58 -11.41
C ALA A 504 -26.41 27.62 -12.53
N ILE A 505 -25.13 27.85 -12.19
CA ILE A 505 -24.04 27.88 -13.15
C ILE A 505 -23.82 26.48 -13.75
N PHE A 506 -23.75 25.43 -12.92
CA PHE A 506 -23.57 24.07 -13.40
C PHE A 506 -24.73 23.63 -14.29
N ALA A 507 -25.98 23.85 -13.87
CA ALA A 507 -27.14 23.51 -14.69
C ALA A 507 -27.14 24.25 -16.05
N ASN A 508 -26.82 25.55 -16.03
CA ASN A 508 -26.73 26.33 -17.26
C ASN A 508 -25.64 25.79 -18.19
N GLN A 509 -24.44 25.50 -17.67
CA GLN A 509 -23.32 25.09 -18.51
C GLN A 509 -23.41 23.63 -18.97
N GLU A 510 -24.00 22.76 -18.15
CA GLU A 510 -24.34 21.38 -18.52
C GLU A 510 -25.36 21.34 -19.67
N GLN A 511 -26.34 22.26 -19.69
CA GLN A 511 -27.26 22.42 -20.83
C GLN A 511 -26.54 22.78 -22.13
N HIS A 512 -25.38 23.43 -22.05
CA HIS A 512 -24.51 23.74 -23.20
C HIS A 512 -23.46 22.64 -23.45
N GLY A 513 -23.53 21.53 -22.71
CA GLY A 513 -22.67 20.37 -22.83
C GLY A 513 -21.26 20.54 -22.25
N HIS A 514 -21.01 21.56 -21.41
CA HIS A 514 -19.69 21.81 -20.84
C HIS A 514 -19.63 21.39 -19.36
N LYS A 515 -18.56 20.69 -18.98
CA LYS A 515 -18.31 20.31 -17.58
C LYS A 515 -17.55 21.41 -16.85
N TRP A 516 -18.06 21.80 -15.68
CA TRP A 516 -17.43 22.82 -14.84
C TRP A 516 -17.00 22.23 -13.49
N ILE A 517 -15.93 22.77 -12.94
CA ILE A 517 -15.33 22.34 -11.67
C ILE A 517 -15.14 23.54 -10.72
N ARG A 518 -15.11 23.24 -9.41
CA ARG A 518 -14.76 24.24 -8.39
C ARG A 518 -13.26 24.57 -8.48
N GLY A 519 -12.95 25.86 -8.60
CA GLY A 519 -11.60 26.40 -8.63
C GLY A 519 -11.18 26.98 -7.27
N GLN A 520 -10.47 28.12 -7.32
CA GLN A 520 -9.95 28.79 -6.13
C GLN A 520 -11.07 29.25 -5.17
N ARG A 521 -10.78 29.18 -3.87
CA ARG A 521 -11.61 29.76 -2.80
C ARG A 521 -10.80 30.81 -2.05
N LYS A 522 -11.44 31.91 -1.66
CA LYS A 522 -10.88 32.91 -0.74
C LYS A 522 -11.68 32.92 0.54
N MET A 523 -10.98 32.77 1.67
CA MET A 523 -11.52 32.89 3.01
C MET A 523 -11.03 34.21 3.61
N VAL A 524 -11.88 34.91 4.36
CA VAL A 524 -11.54 36.07 5.19
C VAL A 524 -12.24 35.85 6.52
N ASP A 525 -11.50 35.86 7.63
CA ASP A 525 -12.01 35.63 8.98
C ASP A 525 -12.83 34.32 9.13
N GLY A 526 -12.35 33.24 8.49
CA GLY A 526 -13.03 31.93 8.50
C GLY A 526 -14.29 31.86 7.63
N ALA A 527 -14.77 32.97 7.07
CA ALA A 527 -15.89 33.01 6.15
C ALA A 527 -15.45 33.00 4.68
N MET A 528 -16.18 32.26 3.84
CA MET A 528 -15.93 32.25 2.40
C MET A 528 -16.44 33.56 1.76
N THR A 529 -15.53 34.33 1.17
CA THR A 529 -15.85 35.62 0.53
C THR A 529 -15.84 35.54 -0.99
N LYS A 530 -15.06 34.61 -1.57
CA LYS A 530 -15.01 34.40 -3.02
C LYS A 530 -14.89 32.92 -3.37
N ARG A 531 -15.58 32.51 -4.43
CA ARG A 531 -15.45 31.21 -5.08
C ARG A 531 -15.30 31.42 -6.59
N THR A 532 -14.31 30.77 -7.19
CA THR A 532 -14.15 30.72 -8.64
C THR A 532 -14.60 29.36 -9.16
N LEU A 533 -15.43 29.35 -10.20
CA LEU A 533 -15.76 28.16 -10.99
C LEU A 533 -15.05 28.27 -12.33
N ARG A 534 -14.66 27.15 -12.92
CA ARG A 534 -13.95 27.11 -14.20
C ARG A 534 -14.34 25.88 -15.00
N CYS A 535 -14.17 25.94 -16.32
CA CYS A 535 -14.31 24.77 -17.16
C CYS A 535 -13.35 23.64 -16.73
N ASN A 536 -13.73 22.38 -16.95
CA ASN A 536 -12.86 21.21 -16.70
C ASN A 536 -11.54 21.33 -17.48
N HIS A 537 -11.60 21.83 -18.72
CA HIS A 537 -10.44 22.09 -19.58
C HIS A 537 -9.66 23.36 -19.24
N TYR A 538 -9.92 24.01 -18.10
CA TYR A 538 -9.27 25.27 -17.75
C TYR A 538 -7.76 25.08 -17.57
N ARG A 539 -6.99 25.61 -18.54
CA ARG A 539 -5.52 25.49 -18.64
C ARG A 539 -4.99 24.05 -18.72
N GLU A 540 -5.82 23.08 -19.10
CA GLU A 540 -5.35 21.71 -19.31
C GLU A 540 -4.36 21.65 -20.50
N PRO A 541 -3.25 20.89 -20.40
CA PRO A 541 -2.37 20.63 -21.53
C PRO A 541 -3.13 19.85 -22.61
N ASN A 542 -3.19 20.35 -23.85
CA ASN A 542 -3.66 19.54 -24.98
C ASN A 542 -2.47 18.69 -25.45
N PRO A 543 -2.55 17.35 -25.42
CA PRO A 543 -1.49 16.50 -25.93
C PRO A 543 -1.46 16.58 -27.46
N ILE A 544 -0.70 17.52 -28.02
CA ILE A 544 -0.39 17.57 -29.46
C ILE A 544 0.86 16.74 -29.71
N HIS A 545 0.80 15.45 -29.44
CA HIS A 545 1.78 14.53 -29.98
C HIS A 545 1.11 13.83 -31.16
N ARG A 546 1.64 14.08 -32.36
CA ARG A 546 1.24 13.30 -33.53
C ARG A 546 1.73 11.86 -33.28
N ILE A 547 0.93 10.87 -33.70
CA ILE A 547 1.17 9.42 -33.44
C ILE A 547 2.50 8.94 -34.03
N ASP A 548 3.07 9.68 -34.98
CA ASP A 548 4.32 9.41 -35.69
C ASP A 548 5.58 9.97 -35.00
N ILE A 549 5.47 10.64 -33.86
CA ILE A 549 6.62 11.17 -33.12
C ILE A 549 7.04 10.18 -32.02
N ASP A 550 8.34 9.92 -31.94
CA ASP A 550 8.95 9.03 -30.95
C ASP A 550 8.63 9.49 -29.51
N PRO A 551 8.18 8.60 -28.61
CA PRO A 551 7.90 8.92 -27.21
C PRO A 551 9.06 9.57 -26.45
N SER A 552 10.32 9.36 -26.88
CA SER A 552 11.50 9.99 -26.30
C SER A 552 11.62 11.49 -26.63
N ASP A 553 11.07 11.93 -27.77
CA ASP A 553 11.03 13.34 -28.21
C ASP A 553 9.87 14.13 -27.58
N HIS A 554 8.95 13.45 -26.88
CA HIS A 554 7.86 14.09 -26.12
C HIS A 554 8.36 15.05 -25.03
N ARG A 555 9.64 14.97 -24.63
CA ARG A 555 10.23 15.85 -23.60
C ARG A 555 10.48 17.29 -24.06
N GLN A 556 10.47 17.58 -25.37
CA GLN A 556 10.80 18.94 -25.87
C GLN A 556 9.61 19.73 -26.44
N GLY A 557 8.47 19.09 -26.70
CA GLY A 557 7.27 19.76 -27.20
C GLY A 557 6.49 20.45 -26.08
N LYS A 558 6.44 21.79 -26.07
CA LYS A 558 5.48 22.52 -25.22
C LYS A 558 4.07 22.15 -25.68
N SER A 559 3.35 21.33 -24.89
CA SER A 559 1.92 21.05 -25.09
C SER A 559 1.17 22.35 -25.36
N ASN A 560 0.47 22.48 -26.49
CA ASN A 560 -0.47 23.59 -26.64
C ASN A 560 -1.56 23.36 -25.60
N ARG A 561 -1.72 24.28 -24.66
CA ARG A 561 -2.77 24.15 -23.64
C ARG A 561 -4.12 24.34 -24.33
N THR A 562 -5.16 23.58 -24.00
CA THR A 562 -6.53 23.86 -24.49
C THR A 562 -6.94 25.29 -24.17
N SER A 563 -6.26 25.96 -23.23
CA SER A 563 -6.35 27.41 -22.98
C SER A 563 -7.78 27.91 -22.78
N CYS A 564 -8.70 27.02 -22.40
CA CYS A 564 -10.06 27.41 -22.10
C CYS A 564 -10.01 28.42 -20.95
N MET A 565 -10.44 29.64 -21.24
CA MET A 565 -10.46 30.74 -20.29
C MET A 565 -11.81 30.85 -19.59
N ALA A 566 -12.77 29.96 -19.88
CA ALA A 566 -14.08 29.99 -19.26
C ALA A 566 -13.97 29.82 -17.74
N HIS A 567 -14.37 30.86 -17.02
CA HIS A 567 -14.42 30.91 -15.57
C HIS A 567 -15.41 31.96 -15.09
N ILE A 568 -15.96 31.72 -13.90
CA ILE A 568 -16.92 32.60 -13.22
C ILE A 568 -16.43 32.87 -11.81
N ASN A 569 -16.46 34.13 -11.39
CA ASN A 569 -16.17 34.52 -10.00
C ASN A 569 -17.47 34.87 -9.29
N ILE A 570 -17.74 34.15 -8.20
CA ILE A 570 -18.80 34.40 -7.25
C ILE A 570 -18.18 35.11 -6.05
N ASN A 571 -18.68 36.29 -5.68
CA ASN A 571 -18.27 37.00 -4.48
C ASN A 571 -19.45 37.19 -3.55
N ARG A 572 -19.22 37.08 -2.24
CA ARG A 572 -20.21 37.35 -1.21
C ARG A 572 -20.17 38.82 -0.83
N THR A 573 -21.33 39.48 -0.87
CA THR A 573 -21.52 40.87 -0.42
C THR A 573 -22.65 40.88 0.61
N GLY A 574 -22.28 40.76 1.89
CA GLY A 574 -23.24 40.58 2.99
C GLY A 574 -23.90 39.20 2.96
N ALA A 575 -25.24 39.17 2.99
CA ALA A 575 -26.01 37.93 2.96
C ALA A 575 -26.10 37.30 1.55
N LYS A 576 -25.88 38.08 0.49
CA LYS A 576 -26.07 37.63 -0.90
C LYS A 576 -24.76 37.37 -1.62
N CYS A 577 -24.82 36.53 -2.63
CA CYS A 577 -23.71 36.22 -3.53
C CYS A 577 -23.95 36.87 -4.90
N HIS A 578 -22.90 37.47 -5.47
CA HIS A 578 -22.93 38.15 -6.76
C HIS A 578 -21.92 37.54 -7.72
N LEU A 579 -22.30 37.41 -8.99
CA LEU A 579 -21.35 37.06 -10.05
C LEU A 579 -20.58 38.33 -10.46
N THR A 580 -19.30 38.43 -10.16
CA THR A 580 -18.49 39.63 -10.49
C THR A 580 -17.75 39.50 -11.81
N LEU A 581 -17.52 38.27 -12.27
CA LEU A 581 -16.89 37.97 -13.55
C LEU A 581 -17.58 36.74 -14.12
N VAL A 582 -17.98 36.81 -15.38
CA VAL A 582 -18.58 35.69 -16.12
C VAL A 582 -17.91 35.60 -17.48
N ASP A 583 -16.98 34.67 -17.65
CA ASP A 583 -16.47 34.26 -18.96
C ASP A 583 -16.93 32.83 -19.22
N ILE A 584 -17.86 32.67 -20.15
CA ILE A 584 -18.46 31.38 -20.53
C ILE A 584 -18.03 30.96 -21.95
N ARG A 585 -17.02 31.61 -22.52
CA ARG A 585 -16.53 31.29 -23.86
C ARG A 585 -15.58 30.10 -23.77
N HIS A 586 -16.05 28.98 -24.30
CA HIS A 586 -15.26 27.77 -24.46
C HIS A 586 -14.56 27.78 -25.83
N ASN A 587 -13.36 27.23 -25.88
CA ASN A 587 -12.58 27.07 -27.11
C ASN A 587 -12.30 25.59 -27.42
N HIS A 588 -13.15 24.71 -26.87
CA HIS A 588 -13.18 23.29 -27.10
C HIS A 588 -14.64 22.85 -27.31
N GLU A 589 -14.81 21.69 -27.91
CA GLU A 589 -16.13 21.09 -28.10
C GLU A 589 -16.77 20.69 -26.76
N PRO A 590 -18.11 20.57 -26.70
CA PRO A 590 -18.81 20.09 -25.51
C PRO A 590 -18.32 18.70 -25.07
N ASP A 591 -18.07 18.52 -23.77
CA ASP A 591 -17.65 17.26 -23.16
C ASP A 591 -18.82 16.29 -22.97
N ILE A 592 -20.01 16.85 -22.82
CA ILE A 592 -21.23 16.12 -22.52
C ILE A 592 -22.01 16.01 -23.83
N PRO A 593 -22.28 14.80 -24.33
CA PRO A 593 -23.05 14.62 -25.56
C PRO A 593 -24.47 15.19 -25.37
N PRO A 594 -25.17 15.59 -26.45
CA PRO A 594 -26.55 16.04 -26.37
C PRO A 594 -27.43 15.01 -25.63
N GLY A 595 -28.10 15.45 -24.55
CA GLY A 595 -28.91 14.58 -23.68
C GLY A 595 -28.14 13.83 -22.58
N GLY A 596 -26.81 13.94 -22.56
CA GLY A 596 -25.97 13.45 -21.46
C GLY A 596 -26.08 14.33 -20.20
N THR A 597 -25.62 13.78 -19.08
CA THR A 597 -25.47 14.51 -17.82
C THR A 597 -24.03 14.41 -17.34
N ALA A 598 -23.48 15.48 -16.77
CA ALA A 598 -22.19 15.44 -16.13
C ALA A 598 -22.28 14.64 -14.83
N ALA A 599 -21.22 13.88 -14.51
CA ALA A 599 -21.06 13.31 -13.19
C ALA A 599 -21.06 14.43 -12.13
N ARG A 600 -22.12 14.48 -11.32
CA ARG A 600 -22.29 15.48 -10.26
C ARG A 600 -21.68 14.96 -8.96
N PRO A 601 -21.03 15.81 -8.15
CA PRO A 601 -20.63 15.41 -6.81
C PRO A 601 -21.86 14.95 -6.02
N PRO A 602 -21.70 13.98 -5.10
CA PRO A 602 -22.82 13.51 -4.28
C PRO A 602 -23.49 14.65 -3.51
N THR A 603 -24.81 14.59 -3.40
CA THR A 603 -25.60 15.57 -2.63
C THR A 603 -25.44 15.32 -1.14
N THR A 604 -25.83 16.30 -0.31
CA THR A 604 -25.86 16.14 1.15
C THR A 604 -26.76 14.98 1.58
N GLU A 605 -27.87 14.75 0.87
CA GLU A 605 -28.75 13.60 1.13
C GLU A 605 -28.09 12.27 0.79
N HIS A 606 -27.35 12.18 -0.32
CA HIS A 606 -26.57 10.97 -0.63
C HIS A 606 -25.53 10.70 0.47
N LEU A 607 -24.82 11.75 0.90
CA LEU A 607 -23.83 11.64 1.98
C LEU A 607 -24.46 11.18 3.29
N ARG A 608 -25.64 11.71 3.64
CA ARG A 608 -26.39 11.32 4.83
C ARG A 608 -26.76 9.84 4.82
N VAL A 609 -27.35 9.36 3.70
CA VAL A 609 -27.71 7.95 3.54
C VAL A 609 -26.48 7.05 3.59
N VAL A 610 -25.38 7.42 2.91
CA VAL A 610 -24.16 6.62 2.98
C VAL A 610 -23.57 6.60 4.39
N SER A 611 -23.65 7.71 5.13
CA SER A 611 -23.16 7.79 6.50
C SER A 611 -23.97 6.94 7.47
N GLU A 612 -25.30 6.93 7.31
CA GLU A 612 -26.20 6.09 8.11
C GLU A 612 -25.92 4.58 7.95
N PHE A 613 -25.46 4.16 6.76
CA PHE A 613 -25.24 2.74 6.44
C PHE A 613 -23.75 2.38 6.23
N SER A 614 -22.79 3.25 6.58
CA SER A 614 -21.37 3.04 6.21
C SER A 614 -20.73 1.82 6.87
N ASP A 615 -21.28 1.41 8.00
CA ASP A 615 -20.70 0.37 8.86
C ASP A 615 -21.35 -1.00 8.60
N THR A 616 -22.60 -1.00 8.12
CA THR A 616 -23.39 -2.22 7.92
C THR A 616 -23.43 -2.66 6.45
N PHE A 617 -23.37 -1.73 5.50
CA PHE A 617 -23.67 -2.04 4.09
C PHE A 617 -22.40 -2.10 3.23
N SER A 618 -22.36 -3.08 2.34
CA SER A 618 -21.36 -3.14 1.27
C SER A 618 -21.59 -2.01 0.24
N ARG A 619 -20.57 -1.70 -0.56
CA ARG A 619 -20.69 -0.74 -1.68
C ARG A 619 -21.86 -1.09 -2.61
N GLN A 620 -22.09 -2.38 -2.88
CA GLN A 620 -23.17 -2.83 -3.76
C GLN A 620 -24.55 -2.60 -3.11
N HIS A 621 -24.69 -2.85 -1.80
CA HIS A 621 -25.93 -2.56 -1.09
C HIS A 621 -26.22 -1.06 -1.10
N LEU A 622 -25.23 -0.21 -0.82
CA LEU A 622 -25.38 1.24 -0.88
C LEU A 622 -25.76 1.72 -2.28
N LYS A 623 -25.21 1.14 -3.34
CA LYS A 623 -25.61 1.45 -4.72
C LYS A 623 -27.09 1.17 -4.95
N GLN A 624 -27.61 0.04 -4.46
CA GLN A 624 -29.03 -0.30 -4.58
C GLN A 624 -29.91 0.65 -3.76
N VAL A 625 -29.52 0.97 -2.53
CA VAL A 625 -30.24 1.93 -1.67
C VAL A 625 -30.29 3.31 -2.32
N LEU A 626 -29.15 3.83 -2.78
CA LEU A 626 -29.07 5.14 -3.44
C LEU A 626 -29.87 5.16 -4.74
N LYS A 627 -29.84 4.09 -5.54
CA LYS A 627 -30.65 3.98 -6.76
C LYS A 627 -32.15 3.94 -6.45
N SER A 628 -32.55 3.27 -5.37
CA SER A 628 -33.96 3.20 -4.94
C SER A 628 -34.48 4.52 -4.39
N GLN A 629 -33.67 5.22 -3.58
CA GLN A 629 -34.09 6.48 -2.94
C GLN A 629 -33.94 7.68 -3.88
N PHE A 630 -32.96 7.64 -4.79
CA PHE A 630 -32.62 8.73 -5.69
C PHE A 630 -32.53 8.22 -7.14
N PRO A 631 -33.65 7.75 -7.75
CA PRO A 631 -33.65 7.12 -9.07
C PRO A 631 -33.21 8.07 -10.20
N ALA A 632 -33.32 9.39 -9.99
CA ALA A 632 -32.83 10.40 -10.93
C ALA A 632 -31.32 10.68 -10.80
N SER A 633 -30.65 10.14 -9.78
CA SER A 633 -29.23 10.36 -9.53
C SER A 633 -28.39 9.25 -10.17
N ASN A 634 -27.49 9.64 -11.07
CA ASN A 634 -26.45 8.76 -11.60
C ASN A 634 -25.20 8.90 -10.73
N ILE A 635 -25.13 8.14 -9.63
CA ILE A 635 -23.95 8.08 -8.76
C ILE A 635 -23.02 6.97 -9.25
N GLU A 636 -21.78 7.32 -9.54
CA GLU A 636 -20.76 6.34 -9.96
C GLU A 636 -20.26 5.51 -8.77
N ASP A 637 -19.85 4.26 -9.03
CA ASP A 637 -19.34 3.36 -7.98
C ASP A 637 -18.13 3.94 -7.23
N ARG A 638 -17.29 4.71 -7.95
CA ARG A 638 -16.16 5.43 -7.36
C ARG A 638 -16.62 6.50 -6.36
N GLN A 639 -17.71 7.20 -6.65
CA GLN A 639 -18.26 8.20 -5.74
C GLN A 639 -18.81 7.54 -4.47
N ILE A 640 -19.46 6.38 -4.60
CA ILE A 640 -19.93 5.60 -3.45
C ILE A 640 -18.74 5.17 -2.58
N SER A 641 -17.68 4.64 -3.18
CA SER A 641 -16.43 4.30 -2.46
C SER A 641 -15.84 5.51 -1.74
N ASN A 642 -15.77 6.68 -2.39
CA ASN A 642 -15.26 7.90 -1.77
C ASN A 642 -16.14 8.37 -0.59
N MET A 643 -17.46 8.29 -0.71
CA MET A 643 -18.39 8.63 0.37
C MET A 643 -18.25 7.66 1.55
N LEU A 644 -18.17 6.36 1.28
CA LEU A 644 -17.99 5.32 2.29
C LEU A 644 -16.70 5.52 3.08
N ASN A 645 -15.58 5.70 2.38
CA ASN A 645 -14.27 5.89 3.01
C ASN A 645 -14.23 7.19 3.81
N LYS A 646 -14.88 8.26 3.30
CA LYS A 646 -15.00 9.52 4.02
C LYS A 646 -15.81 9.32 5.32
N SER A 647 -16.98 8.68 5.25
CA SER A 647 -17.83 8.42 6.42
C SER A 647 -17.09 7.60 7.48
N ARG A 648 -16.44 6.51 7.07
CA ARG A 648 -15.65 5.66 7.98
C ARG A 648 -14.49 6.41 8.62
N ARG A 649 -13.82 7.29 7.88
CA ARG A 649 -12.78 8.14 8.44
C ARG A 649 -13.35 9.13 9.46
N GLU A 650 -14.45 9.81 9.14
CA GLU A 650 -15.13 10.73 10.06
C GLU A 650 -15.63 10.01 11.32
N ALA A 651 -16.12 8.77 11.19
CA ALA A 651 -16.48 7.93 12.33
C ALA A 651 -15.26 7.58 13.21
N ARG A 652 -14.13 7.21 12.61
CA ARG A 652 -12.87 6.96 13.34
C ARG A 652 -12.34 8.21 14.03
N GLU A 653 -12.36 9.36 13.36
CA GLU A 653 -11.97 10.65 13.94
C GLU A 653 -12.87 11.00 15.15
N GLN A 654 -14.18 10.74 15.07
CA GLN A 654 -15.08 10.93 16.21
C GLN A 654 -14.74 10.00 17.38
N VAL A 655 -14.46 8.73 17.10
CA VAL A 655 -14.02 7.77 18.12
C VAL A 655 -12.72 8.21 18.78
N GLU A 656 -11.76 8.70 17.98
CA GLU A 656 -10.49 9.22 18.47
C GLU A 656 -10.70 10.45 19.37
N VAL A 657 -11.56 11.39 18.96
CA VAL A 657 -11.94 12.57 19.76
C VAL A 657 -12.62 12.19 21.08
N LEU A 658 -13.39 11.10 21.10
CA LEU A 658 -14.00 10.55 22.32
C LEU A 658 -12.99 9.77 23.19
N GLY A 659 -11.73 9.68 22.77
CA GLY A 659 -10.64 9.03 23.51
C GLY A 659 -10.49 7.54 23.19
N GLY A 660 -10.84 7.12 21.98
CA GLY A 660 -10.66 5.76 21.46
C GLY A 660 -11.91 4.90 21.52
N ASP A 661 -11.78 3.65 21.08
CA ASP A 661 -12.90 2.71 20.91
C ASP A 661 -13.66 2.47 22.21
N MET A 662 -12.97 2.21 23.33
CA MET A 662 -13.66 1.88 24.58
C MET A 662 -14.45 3.03 25.18
N ARG A 663 -13.91 4.25 25.23
CA ARG A 663 -14.67 5.40 25.74
C ARG A 663 -15.90 5.71 24.87
N SER A 664 -15.77 5.54 23.56
CA SER A 664 -16.88 5.70 22.62
C SER A 664 -17.96 4.64 22.84
N ILE A 665 -17.58 3.39 23.08
CA ILE A 665 -18.50 2.29 23.40
C ILE A 665 -19.26 2.59 24.70
N LEU A 666 -18.56 3.02 25.76
CA LEU A 666 -19.18 3.35 27.05
C LEU A 666 -20.16 4.51 26.92
N ALA A 667 -19.76 5.59 26.24
CA ALA A 667 -20.65 6.72 25.98
C ALA A 667 -21.91 6.31 25.19
N SER A 668 -21.78 5.40 24.21
CA SER A 668 -22.93 4.89 23.46
C SER A 668 -23.86 4.02 24.31
N LEU A 669 -23.31 3.21 25.22
CA LEU A 669 -24.10 2.42 26.16
C LEU A 669 -24.88 3.33 27.13
N GLU A 670 -24.23 4.38 27.64
CA GLU A 670 -24.87 5.41 28.48
C GLU A 670 -26.00 6.14 27.74
N GLU A 671 -25.76 6.59 26.50
CA GLU A 671 -26.75 7.30 25.70
C GLU A 671 -28.01 6.46 25.44
N LYS A 672 -27.84 5.16 25.23
CA LYS A 672 -28.95 4.22 25.04
C LYS A 672 -29.65 3.83 26.35
N GLY A 673 -29.14 4.29 27.50
CA GLY A 673 -29.63 3.92 28.83
C GLY A 673 -29.35 2.46 29.19
N TRP A 674 -28.30 1.85 28.63
CA TRP A 674 -27.89 0.48 28.93
C TRP A 674 -27.06 0.48 30.21
N ASP A 675 -27.36 -0.47 31.11
CA ASP A 675 -26.46 -0.72 32.24
C ASP A 675 -25.19 -1.36 31.70
N HIS A 676 -24.04 -0.96 32.22
CA HIS A 676 -22.77 -1.53 31.83
C HIS A 676 -21.77 -1.53 32.98
N SER A 677 -20.79 -2.42 32.90
CA SER A 677 -19.68 -2.54 33.84
C SER A 677 -18.41 -2.88 33.06
N VAL A 678 -17.29 -2.27 33.45
CA VAL A 678 -16.00 -2.46 32.82
C VAL A 678 -15.04 -3.05 33.83
N GLN A 679 -14.31 -4.09 33.45
CA GLN A 679 -13.17 -4.60 34.20
C GLN A 679 -11.90 -4.10 33.53
N MET A 680 -10.99 -3.54 34.32
CA MET A 680 -9.67 -3.10 33.89
C MET A 680 -8.61 -3.89 34.64
N ASP A 681 -7.45 -4.11 34.02
CA ASP A 681 -6.27 -4.67 34.68
C ASP A 681 -5.44 -3.59 35.42
N ALA A 682 -4.26 -3.98 35.91
CA ALA A 682 -3.34 -3.10 36.63
C ALA A 682 -2.80 -1.95 35.77
N GLU A 683 -2.86 -2.06 34.44
CA GLU A 683 -2.36 -1.09 33.47
C GLU A 683 -3.47 -0.16 32.96
N ASN A 684 -4.70 -0.30 33.49
CA ASN A 684 -5.92 0.37 33.03
C ASN A 684 -6.35 -0.04 31.61
N VAL A 685 -5.97 -1.23 31.16
CA VAL A 685 -6.47 -1.80 29.91
C VAL A 685 -7.79 -2.50 30.21
N VAL A 686 -8.80 -2.26 29.37
CA VAL A 686 -10.11 -2.92 29.51
C VAL A 686 -9.98 -4.40 29.16
N THR A 687 -10.14 -5.26 30.16
CA THR A 687 -10.06 -6.72 30.00
C THR A 687 -11.43 -7.38 29.84
N ALA A 688 -12.50 -6.75 30.33
CA ALA A 688 -13.86 -7.19 30.09
C ALA A 688 -14.86 -6.03 30.07
N LEU A 689 -15.91 -6.17 29.26
CA LEU A 689 -17.06 -5.28 29.20
C LEU A 689 -18.34 -6.12 29.35
N TRP A 690 -19.16 -5.78 30.34
CA TRP A 690 -20.50 -6.34 30.53
C TRP A 690 -21.54 -5.25 30.27
N TRP A 691 -22.65 -5.59 29.62
CA TRP A 691 -23.76 -4.66 29.39
C TRP A 691 -25.11 -5.39 29.39
N GLN A 692 -26.16 -4.66 29.74
CA GLN A 692 -27.55 -5.13 29.77
C GLN A 692 -28.49 -4.03 29.29
N SER A 693 -29.36 -4.36 28.33
CA SER A 693 -30.36 -3.40 27.82
C SER A 693 -31.50 -3.17 28.83
N PRO A 694 -32.21 -2.03 28.76
CA PRO A 694 -33.39 -1.78 29.60
C PRO A 694 -34.44 -2.89 29.56
N GLU A 695 -34.64 -3.52 28.39
CA GLU A 695 -35.59 -4.62 28.20
C GLU A 695 -35.15 -5.90 28.92
N GLN A 696 -33.83 -6.15 28.95
CA GLN A 696 -33.26 -7.28 29.69
C GLN A 696 -33.30 -7.07 31.21
N LYS A 697 -33.26 -5.81 31.67
CA LYS A 697 -33.34 -5.43 33.09
C LYS A 697 -34.74 -5.66 33.66
N ASN A 698 -35.77 -5.46 32.84
CA ASN A 698 -37.17 -5.69 33.19
C ASN A 698 -37.79 -6.78 32.32
N PRO A 699 -37.49 -8.07 32.56
CA PRO A 699 -37.96 -9.19 31.72
C PRO A 699 -39.47 -9.46 31.83
N HIS A 700 -40.26 -8.59 32.47
CA HIS A 700 -41.70 -8.70 32.51
C HIS A 700 -42.33 -8.01 31.30
N PRO A 701 -42.77 -8.75 30.27
CA PRO A 701 -43.73 -8.18 29.33
C PRO A 701 -45.00 -7.83 30.12
N PRO A 702 -45.67 -6.70 29.84
CA PRO A 702 -47.02 -6.50 30.34
C PRO A 702 -47.84 -7.71 29.87
N LEU A 703 -48.40 -8.45 30.81
CA LEU A 703 -49.39 -9.50 30.57
C LEU A 703 -50.61 -8.87 29.90
N HIS A 704 -50.53 -8.65 28.59
CA HIS A 704 -51.70 -8.46 27.76
C HIS A 704 -52.45 -9.79 27.76
N ARG A 705 -53.49 -9.86 28.58
CA ARG A 705 -54.52 -10.90 28.54
C ARG A 705 -55.07 -10.98 27.11
N TYR A 706 -54.53 -11.90 26.32
CA TYR A 706 -55.19 -12.39 25.13
C TYR A 706 -56.30 -13.35 25.56
N SER A 707 -57.51 -12.82 25.80
CA SER A 707 -58.74 -13.60 25.89
C SER A 707 -59.16 -14.04 24.49
N HIS A 708 -58.52 -15.06 23.93
CA HIS A 708 -59.06 -15.77 22.77
C HIS A 708 -59.92 -16.95 23.24
N GLN A 709 -61.22 -16.68 23.23
CA GLN A 709 -62.31 -17.63 23.34
C GLN A 709 -62.22 -18.64 22.19
N ARG A 710 -61.82 -19.89 22.49
CA ARG A 710 -61.92 -21.01 21.54
C ARG A 710 -63.38 -21.48 21.48
N GLN A 711 -64.08 -21.14 20.40
CA GLN A 711 -65.26 -21.90 19.97
C GLN A 711 -64.76 -23.13 19.20
N CYS A 712 -65.06 -24.31 19.74
CA CYS A 712 -64.80 -25.60 19.11
C CYS A 712 -66.04 -25.98 18.28
N SER A 713 -65.99 -25.79 16.97
CA SER A 713 -67.00 -26.32 16.04
C SER A 713 -66.60 -27.73 15.60
N GLN A 714 -67.36 -28.72 16.04
CA GLN A 714 -67.40 -30.06 15.47
C GLN A 714 -67.92 -29.99 14.02
N SER A 715 -67.18 -30.55 13.07
CA SER A 715 -67.76 -30.96 11.79
C SER A 715 -67.15 -32.29 11.33
N GLN A 716 -68.05 -33.26 11.24
CA GLN A 716 -67.95 -34.59 10.65
C GLN A 716 -67.06 -34.69 9.40
N ARG A 717 -66.28 -35.77 9.30
CA ARG A 717 -66.03 -36.44 8.02
C ARG A 717 -66.29 -37.94 8.18
N GLN A 718 -67.23 -38.41 7.36
CA GLN A 718 -67.61 -39.79 7.14
C GLN A 718 -66.50 -40.54 6.41
N ALA A 719 -66.35 -41.82 6.76
CA ALA A 719 -65.63 -42.82 5.98
C ALA A 719 -66.49 -43.31 4.81
N VAL A 720 -65.87 -43.51 3.65
CA VAL A 720 -66.40 -44.26 2.52
C VAL A 720 -65.41 -45.39 2.22
N SER A 721 -65.90 -46.62 2.32
CA SER A 721 -65.43 -47.85 1.65
C SER A 721 -66.70 -48.62 1.28
N PRO A 722 -66.74 -49.34 0.14
CA PRO A 722 -65.81 -50.41 -0.21
C PRO A 722 -64.71 -49.99 -1.19
#